data_AF-A0A914R0B0-F1
#
_entry.id   AF-A0A914R0B0-F1
#
_cell.length_a   1.000
_cell.length_b   1.000
_cell.length_c   1.000
_cell.angle_alpha   90.00
_cell.angle_beta   90.00
_cell.angle_gamma   90.00
#
_symmetry.space_group_name_H-M   'P 1'
#
loop_
_entity.id
_entity.type
_entity.pdbx_description
1 polymer ?
#
loop_
_entity_poly.entity_id
_entity_poly.type
_entity_poly.pdbx_seq_one_letter_code
_entity_poly.pdbx_strand_id
1 'polypeptide(L)'
;MSAVDIAPPAAGDTQFNSNNVTTETVSLDAFNVYIVNLASMILEDVDGDQLMSALDTASQVVQKFISDPLSTALVVEQSLVQNSDNVDDYQTSYIVRGDVGYRSDKTVCVVFFKTGTIIEAGKSIKSQVRHALIDESNFYDSLLGHIGKVIAPLFKSFVKESRKGEQDGNKLAPTIEKNLDEVEVALLHMQQNIDIPEIEIVIHPKIQEVVDAAEAEGRKPTYEDLGKLVEDSDFLNQLQQHVNRWIGEIQKVTLLDRDAGSGTALQEVAFWMNMDQALRRINEKVNSEPVVLTLLALKKGNRFHATTSFESNTNLKDKTVEASEYSNLLKDFPLNEMLSAQSFSEIRIPLQNVFSGLKKAKTGKYPVHRLYKFIETISRDVHAQLIKIIGPRRLLHLGIAEFEAIIVEAEKIFEVWDNESGKITAMIRQGAKQKREDLKFSRTTYQHNLLRKRLEDLKKFRKQHEQLRSVITRVLRRPYNDGKKENKFENRLAEADTYAQMENAYNSVKEIDYLDVSVDGESVFAAALKRYTEQISRTENQLASKLRDQLGGARNANEMFSIFSRFNALLVRPHIRSAISEYQKKLIDRVKEDITYLQTKLERDVVKHTALLVSDARDVPELSAYVCWLKSIENRLKDYMQRVEDVLGKEWARHIEGRELKDICDNFQKRLDSEPVINEWLEKTQKKEWMSNKRVFTTEKHQKEGKQFLKLKVNFSPDIMIIAKEVRMLKAMNVRIPFKVLNTAQQASAMYPYAISLIESINIYEFTNELVSSRSGIEILVSSYRKAFRTLLEDGISLTWDSYRMDNYVAKVSDAVTAYHEKVNELIDVIDKLDGELASLATCEYSLPVIGSHLQNMQKNVDQLSLGGFSSLNAWADELDKKIEQKLARRCEQAIQVWTDTLKDNADADTDSDMNIPVPKIHRVLLEIRLSHQMMTVVPSLEQAEENLTQQLFAFHSVVSAQPRISSTKAQPALLRTGVPQPTYQSILSMMPRDQTVLIDAHNSIQNVMKKVSNYVNEWIRYQSLWELQADVLFDRLGDDVNEWMSMLASVKKSRASVDTQETQKEFKPIVIDYGKVQSKVSLKYDYWHRELLQRFSAFLGGQMQTFFQNISKWRTDLEQQSIDSGATSDAVALITYVQSLKRQAKEGKEVVNKYRTGQKLLSSHRYQFPVNWLYAENIEGEWSALEDILHRKDTAIQSQVSNLQDRIKEEDQVVEKRVENLLGDWDKSKPSHVWYSKT
;
A
#
# COMPACT_ATOMS: atom_id res chain seq x y z
N MET A 1 -30.14 -48.04 -13.68
CA MET A 1 -30.50 -49.37 -14.22
C MET A 1 -31.33 -49.14 -15.47
N SER A 2 -30.87 -49.68 -16.61
CA SER A 2 -31.51 -49.90 -17.93
C SER A 2 -32.41 -48.77 -18.49
N ALA A 3 -31.93 -47.86 -19.34
CA ALA A 3 -31.59 -47.98 -20.78
C ALA A 3 -32.81 -48.28 -21.69
N VAL A 4 -33.13 -47.34 -22.59
CA VAL A 4 -33.13 -47.47 -24.07
C VAL A 4 -33.79 -46.21 -24.69
N ASP A 5 -32.99 -45.52 -25.52
CA ASP A 5 -33.39 -44.48 -26.48
C ASP A 5 -34.36 -45.03 -27.55
N ILE A 6 -35.19 -44.17 -28.16
CA ILE A 6 -35.49 -44.14 -29.61
C ILE A 6 -36.29 -42.86 -29.94
N ALA A 7 -35.78 -42.10 -30.91
CA ALA A 7 -36.38 -40.95 -31.58
C ALA A 7 -37.27 -41.40 -32.78
N PRO A 8 -38.09 -40.51 -33.40
CA PRO A 8 -39.28 -40.87 -34.17
C PRO A 8 -39.01 -41.18 -35.65
N PRO A 9 -39.92 -41.85 -36.38
CA PRO A 9 -39.88 -41.85 -37.83
C PRO A 9 -40.89 -40.87 -38.45
N ALA A 10 -40.43 -40.29 -39.55
CA ALA A 10 -41.12 -39.39 -40.46
C ALA A 10 -42.02 -40.13 -41.47
N ALA A 11 -42.77 -39.30 -42.20
CA ALA A 11 -43.70 -39.59 -43.28
C ALA A 11 -43.31 -40.73 -44.25
N GLY A 12 -44.34 -41.48 -44.66
CA GLY A 12 -44.31 -42.36 -45.83
C GLY A 12 -45.63 -42.26 -46.59
N ASP A 13 -45.56 -41.80 -47.83
CA ASP A 13 -46.59 -41.89 -48.86
C ASP A 13 -46.96 -43.35 -49.13
N THR A 14 -48.27 -43.67 -49.22
CA THR A 14 -48.76 -44.75 -50.09
C THR A 14 -50.23 -44.54 -50.46
N GLN A 15 -50.42 -44.11 -51.72
CA GLN A 15 -51.45 -44.51 -52.69
C GLN A 15 -52.74 -45.17 -52.14
N PHE A 16 -53.85 -44.44 -52.28
CA PHE A 16 -55.21 -44.97 -52.18
C PHE A 16 -55.52 -45.87 -53.40
N ASN A 17 -55.65 -47.17 -53.16
CA ASN A 17 -56.37 -48.08 -54.05
C ASN A 17 -57.87 -47.78 -53.97
N SER A 18 -58.45 -47.54 -55.14
CA SER A 18 -59.88 -47.44 -55.40
C SER A 18 -60.59 -48.77 -55.13
N ASN A 19 -61.32 -48.85 -54.02
CA ASN A 19 -62.41 -49.79 -53.87
C ASN A 19 -63.71 -49.00 -53.76
N ASN A 20 -64.48 -49.01 -54.86
CA ASN A 20 -65.89 -48.63 -54.88
C ASN A 20 -66.65 -49.49 -53.88
N VAL A 21 -66.87 -48.96 -52.67
CA VAL A 21 -67.91 -49.45 -51.76
C VAL A 21 -69.13 -48.60 -52.06
N THR A 22 -70.11 -49.17 -52.76
CA THR A 22 -71.47 -48.63 -52.84
C THR A 22 -72.02 -48.55 -51.42
N THR A 23 -71.95 -47.37 -50.81
CA THR A 23 -72.50 -47.12 -49.48
C THR A 23 -74.02 -47.18 -49.55
N GLU A 24 -74.61 -48.20 -48.93
CA GLU A 24 -76.07 -48.35 -48.84
C GLU A 24 -76.67 -47.15 -48.07
N THR A 25 -77.63 -46.47 -48.69
CA THR A 25 -78.39 -45.38 -48.08
C THR A 25 -79.52 -45.95 -47.21
N VAL A 26 -79.86 -45.25 -46.12
CA VAL A 26 -80.97 -45.63 -45.24
C VAL A 26 -82.29 -45.73 -46.00
N SER A 27 -83.12 -46.73 -45.68
CA SER A 27 -84.47 -46.90 -46.25
C SER A 27 -85.39 -45.73 -45.87
N LEU A 28 -86.18 -45.25 -46.83
CA LEU A 28 -87.09 -44.11 -46.67
C LEU A 28 -88.07 -44.29 -45.49
N ASP A 29 -88.61 -45.50 -45.30
CA ASP A 29 -89.55 -45.80 -44.21
C ASP A 29 -88.90 -45.66 -42.82
N ALA A 30 -87.69 -46.20 -42.64
CA ALA A 30 -86.96 -46.08 -41.38
C ALA A 30 -86.59 -44.62 -41.06
N PHE A 31 -86.37 -43.81 -42.09
CA PHE A 31 -86.09 -42.39 -41.94
C PHE A 31 -87.35 -41.58 -41.61
N ASN A 32 -88.48 -41.86 -42.28
CA ASN A 32 -89.77 -41.22 -42.00
C ASN A 32 -90.23 -41.52 -40.57
N VAL A 33 -90.14 -42.78 -40.12
CA VAL A 33 -90.46 -43.15 -38.73
C VAL A 33 -89.55 -42.44 -37.73
N TYR A 34 -88.27 -42.26 -38.05
CA TYR A 34 -87.35 -41.51 -37.19
C TYR A 34 -87.73 -40.02 -37.10
N ILE A 35 -88.09 -39.39 -38.23
CA ILE A 35 -88.54 -37.99 -38.24
C ILE A 35 -89.83 -37.82 -37.47
N VAL A 36 -90.82 -38.70 -37.66
CA VAL A 36 -92.11 -38.58 -36.96
C VAL A 36 -91.95 -38.71 -35.45
N ASN A 37 -91.17 -39.70 -34.98
CA ASN A 37 -90.88 -39.85 -33.55
C ASN A 37 -90.14 -38.65 -32.96
N LEU A 38 -89.27 -38.02 -33.74
CA LEU A 38 -88.47 -36.89 -33.30
C LEU A 38 -89.30 -35.60 -33.33
N ALA A 39 -90.08 -35.39 -34.38
CA ALA A 39 -91.01 -34.26 -34.50
C ALA A 39 -92.10 -34.31 -33.41
N SER A 40 -92.65 -35.49 -33.08
CA SER A 40 -93.62 -35.65 -31.98
C SER A 40 -93.04 -35.39 -30.59
N MET A 41 -91.72 -35.43 -30.43
CA MET A 41 -91.06 -35.04 -29.18
C MET A 41 -90.77 -33.53 -29.09
N ILE A 42 -90.62 -32.85 -30.23
CA ILE A 42 -90.20 -31.45 -30.29
C ILE A 42 -91.40 -30.50 -30.39
N LEU A 43 -92.39 -30.86 -31.19
CA LEU A 43 -93.59 -30.07 -31.41
C LEU A 43 -94.70 -30.54 -30.45
N GLU A 44 -95.41 -29.59 -29.84
CA GLU A 44 -96.59 -29.88 -29.02
C GLU A 44 -97.80 -30.18 -29.94
N ASP A 45 -98.65 -31.14 -29.56
CA ASP A 45 -99.86 -31.59 -30.28
C ASP A 45 -99.65 -32.04 -31.75
N VAL A 46 -98.77 -33.03 -31.96
CA VAL A 46 -98.53 -33.63 -33.29
C VAL A 46 -99.41 -34.86 -33.58
N ASP A 47 -100.21 -34.78 -34.64
CA ASP A 47 -100.85 -35.95 -35.25
C ASP A 47 -99.83 -36.71 -36.10
N GLY A 48 -99.24 -37.76 -35.54
CA GLY A 48 -98.21 -38.58 -36.20
C GLY A 48 -98.64 -39.15 -37.56
N ASP A 49 -99.92 -39.47 -37.72
CA ASP A 49 -100.47 -39.97 -38.99
C ASP A 49 -100.55 -38.90 -40.07
N GLN A 50 -100.89 -37.65 -39.71
CA GLN A 50 -100.90 -36.53 -40.65
C GLN A 50 -99.49 -36.14 -41.07
N LEU A 51 -98.52 -36.17 -40.15
CA LEU A 51 -97.12 -35.91 -40.47
C LEU A 51 -96.52 -37.02 -41.35
N MET A 52 -96.83 -38.30 -41.08
CA MET A 52 -96.46 -39.41 -41.97
C MET A 52 -97.04 -39.18 -43.39
N SER A 53 -98.30 -38.78 -43.50
CA SER A 53 -98.93 -38.51 -44.80
C SER A 53 -98.26 -37.34 -45.56
N ALA A 54 -97.82 -36.31 -44.85
CA ALA A 54 -97.09 -35.19 -45.43
C ALA A 54 -95.68 -35.59 -45.89
N LEU A 55 -95.00 -36.45 -45.12
CA LEU A 55 -93.69 -37.01 -45.48
C LEU A 55 -93.78 -37.96 -46.70
N ASP A 56 -94.85 -38.75 -46.79
CA ASP A 56 -95.09 -39.63 -47.95
C ASP A 56 -95.43 -38.82 -49.21
N THR A 57 -96.23 -37.76 -49.06
CA THR A 57 -96.53 -36.81 -50.15
C THR A 57 -95.26 -36.11 -50.64
N ALA A 58 -94.31 -35.83 -49.74
CA ALA A 58 -93.01 -35.22 -50.03
C ALA A 58 -91.85 -36.23 -50.16
N SER A 59 -92.14 -37.51 -50.45
CA SER A 59 -91.15 -38.59 -50.52
C SER A 59 -89.96 -38.29 -51.44
N GLN A 60 -90.18 -37.57 -52.55
CA GLN A 60 -89.10 -37.15 -53.46
C GLN A 60 -88.10 -36.18 -52.81
N VAL A 61 -88.58 -35.29 -51.93
CA VAL A 61 -87.74 -34.31 -51.21
C VAL A 61 -86.96 -35.02 -50.12
N VAL A 62 -87.61 -35.92 -49.39
CA VAL A 62 -86.97 -36.74 -48.35
C VAL A 62 -85.90 -37.66 -48.94
N GLN A 63 -86.19 -38.29 -50.09
CA GLN A 63 -85.22 -39.14 -50.78
C GLN A 63 -84.02 -38.33 -51.29
N LYS A 64 -84.26 -37.12 -51.84
CA LYS A 64 -83.18 -36.19 -52.18
C LYS A 64 -82.32 -35.87 -50.96
N PHE A 65 -82.92 -35.53 -49.82
CA PHE A 65 -82.18 -35.25 -48.58
C PHE A 65 -81.24 -36.40 -48.16
N ILE A 66 -81.73 -37.65 -48.24
CA ILE A 66 -80.98 -38.86 -47.88
C ILE A 66 -79.80 -39.10 -48.84
N SER A 67 -80.01 -38.94 -50.16
CA SER A 67 -79.06 -39.39 -51.18
C SER A 67 -78.23 -38.30 -51.87
N ASP A 68 -78.72 -37.06 -51.95
CA ASP A 68 -78.11 -35.99 -52.74
C ASP A 68 -77.23 -35.08 -51.86
N PRO A 69 -75.90 -35.00 -52.09
CA PRO A 69 -74.98 -34.16 -51.31
C PRO A 69 -75.32 -32.67 -51.30
N LEU A 70 -76.05 -32.14 -52.29
CA LEU A 70 -76.39 -30.72 -52.36
C LEU A 70 -77.57 -30.33 -51.46
N SER A 71 -78.43 -31.28 -51.11
CA SER A 71 -79.60 -31.04 -50.24
C SER A 71 -79.22 -31.25 -48.77
N THR A 72 -78.87 -30.18 -48.07
CA THR A 72 -78.33 -30.23 -46.71
C THR A 72 -79.38 -30.08 -45.61
N ALA A 73 -80.58 -29.60 -45.94
CA ALA A 73 -81.66 -29.35 -45.00
C ALA A 73 -82.98 -30.01 -45.45
N LEU A 74 -83.78 -30.42 -44.47
CA LEU A 74 -85.15 -30.88 -44.63
C LEU A 74 -85.99 -30.17 -43.57
N VAL A 75 -87.01 -29.46 -43.98
CA VAL A 75 -87.81 -28.61 -43.12
C VAL A 75 -89.19 -29.21 -42.97
N VAL A 76 -89.66 -29.31 -41.72
CA VAL A 76 -91.04 -29.65 -41.37
C VAL A 76 -91.66 -28.41 -40.75
N GLU A 77 -92.56 -27.78 -41.49
CA GLU A 77 -93.36 -26.64 -41.03
C GLU A 77 -94.70 -27.15 -40.51
N GLN A 78 -95.03 -26.84 -39.25
CA GLN A 78 -96.36 -27.02 -38.69
C GLN A 78 -97.10 -25.68 -38.80
N SER A 79 -98.19 -25.64 -39.55
CA SER A 79 -99.02 -24.44 -39.70
C SER A 79 -100.41 -24.66 -39.12
N LEU A 80 -100.91 -23.68 -38.37
CA LEU A 80 -102.27 -23.67 -37.84
C LEU A 80 -103.20 -22.99 -38.84
N VAL A 81 -103.96 -23.78 -39.60
CA VAL A 81 -104.94 -23.27 -40.57
C VAL A 81 -106.28 -23.15 -39.87
N GLN A 82 -106.86 -21.95 -39.91
CA GLN A 82 -108.18 -21.67 -39.36
C GLN A 82 -109.26 -22.26 -40.28
N ASN A 83 -110.13 -23.13 -39.77
CA ASN A 83 -111.25 -23.67 -40.56
C ASN A 83 -112.26 -22.56 -40.87
N SER A 84 -112.80 -22.53 -42.09
CA SER A 84 -113.76 -21.50 -42.52
C SER A 84 -115.11 -21.53 -41.79
N ASP A 85 -115.40 -22.63 -41.09
CA ASP A 85 -116.73 -22.90 -40.53
C ASP A 85 -116.83 -22.79 -38.99
N ASN A 86 -115.71 -22.62 -38.25
CA ASN A 86 -115.71 -22.38 -36.80
C ASN A 86 -114.46 -21.61 -36.34
N VAL A 87 -114.64 -20.54 -35.55
CA VAL A 87 -113.58 -19.59 -35.15
C VAL A 87 -112.57 -20.19 -34.15
N ASP A 88 -112.94 -21.28 -33.47
CA ASP A 88 -112.14 -21.90 -32.39
C ASP A 88 -111.50 -23.26 -32.78
N ASP A 89 -111.72 -23.77 -34.00
CA ASP A 89 -111.10 -25.01 -34.50
C ASP A 89 -109.93 -24.70 -35.46
N TYR A 90 -108.70 -24.87 -34.98
CA TYR A 90 -107.50 -24.80 -35.81
C TYR A 90 -107.10 -26.21 -36.23
N GLN A 91 -107.01 -26.46 -37.55
CA GLN A 91 -106.41 -27.68 -38.06
C GLN A 91 -104.91 -27.48 -38.21
N THR A 92 -104.13 -28.37 -37.60
CA THR A 92 -102.69 -28.49 -37.84
C THR A 92 -102.46 -29.07 -39.23
N SER A 93 -101.69 -28.39 -40.06
CA SER A 93 -101.26 -28.91 -41.36
C SER A 93 -99.74 -28.88 -41.46
N TYR A 94 -99.16 -29.99 -41.94
CA TYR A 94 -97.71 -30.17 -42.05
C TYR A 94 -97.26 -29.96 -43.49
N ILE A 95 -96.21 -29.16 -43.68
CA ILE A 95 -95.58 -28.92 -44.99
C ILE A 95 -94.11 -29.31 -44.89
N VAL A 96 -93.66 -30.19 -45.79
CA VAL A 96 -92.26 -30.66 -45.84
C VAL A 96 -91.53 -30.04 -47.03
N ARG A 97 -90.35 -29.44 -46.81
CA ARG A 97 -89.55 -28.73 -47.82
C ARG A 97 -88.06 -29.05 -47.74
N GLY A 98 -87.35 -28.82 -48.84
CA GLY A 98 -85.88 -28.98 -48.90
C GLY A 98 -85.10 -27.69 -48.58
N ASP A 99 -85.77 -26.53 -48.52
CA ASP A 99 -85.14 -25.23 -48.31
C ASP A 99 -85.76 -24.51 -47.11
N VAL A 100 -84.93 -23.75 -46.39
CA VAL A 100 -85.35 -22.94 -45.23
C VAL A 100 -85.86 -21.58 -45.70
N GLY A 101 -87.14 -21.28 -45.45
CA GLY A 101 -87.76 -19.98 -45.78
C GLY A 101 -88.59 -19.43 -44.61
N TYR A 102 -88.68 -18.10 -44.50
CA TYR A 102 -89.48 -17.42 -43.47
C TYR A 102 -90.89 -17.11 -44.00
N ARG A 103 -91.95 -17.43 -43.23
CA ARG A 103 -93.33 -17.03 -43.52
C ARG A 103 -93.94 -16.30 -42.31
N SER A 104 -94.87 -15.39 -42.59
CA SER A 104 -95.53 -14.52 -41.62
C SER A 104 -96.68 -15.19 -40.86
N ASP A 105 -97.08 -16.39 -41.27
CA ASP A 105 -98.20 -17.11 -40.66
C ASP A 105 -97.69 -17.89 -39.44
N LYS A 106 -98.56 -18.12 -38.45
CA LYS A 106 -98.25 -18.86 -37.22
C LYS A 106 -97.78 -20.29 -37.53
N THR A 107 -96.47 -20.43 -37.75
CA THR A 107 -95.82 -21.69 -38.08
C THR A 107 -94.63 -21.95 -37.18
N VAL A 108 -94.61 -23.12 -36.54
CA VAL A 108 -93.42 -23.66 -35.87
C VAL A 108 -92.65 -24.48 -36.89
N CYS A 109 -91.35 -24.21 -37.02
CA CYS A 109 -90.51 -24.79 -38.05
C CYS A 109 -89.40 -25.65 -37.42
N VAL A 110 -89.35 -26.93 -37.79
CA VAL A 110 -88.26 -27.84 -37.42
C VAL A 110 -87.38 -28.08 -38.63
N VAL A 111 -86.13 -27.64 -38.54
CA VAL A 111 -85.13 -27.83 -39.59
C VAL A 111 -84.23 -28.99 -39.23
N PHE A 112 -84.29 -30.05 -40.01
CA PHE A 112 -83.36 -31.17 -39.97
C PHE A 112 -82.21 -30.92 -40.94
N PHE A 113 -80.98 -31.14 -40.51
CA PHE A 113 -79.80 -31.01 -41.37
C PHE A 113 -78.86 -32.18 -41.17
N LYS A 114 -78.21 -32.60 -42.26
CA LYS A 114 -77.28 -33.74 -42.25
C LYS A 114 -75.86 -33.30 -41.93
N THR A 115 -75.13 -34.12 -41.16
CA THR A 115 -73.72 -33.88 -40.82
C THR A 115 -72.74 -34.43 -41.85
N GLY A 116 -73.19 -35.39 -42.68
CA GLY A 116 -72.42 -35.98 -43.79
C GLY A 116 -73.02 -35.66 -45.16
N THR A 117 -72.37 -36.13 -46.24
CA THR A 117 -72.84 -35.92 -47.62
C THR A 117 -74.09 -36.75 -47.95
N ILE A 118 -74.19 -37.96 -47.40
CA ILE A 118 -75.33 -38.88 -47.52
C ILE A 118 -75.62 -39.51 -46.16
N ILE A 119 -76.82 -40.04 -45.96
CA ILE A 119 -77.18 -40.77 -44.74
C ILE A 119 -76.89 -42.26 -44.96
N GLU A 120 -75.78 -42.73 -44.38
CA GLU A 120 -75.28 -44.10 -44.50
C GLU A 120 -76.09 -45.06 -43.63
N ALA A 121 -76.46 -46.23 -44.16
CA ALA A 121 -77.17 -47.27 -43.42
C ALA A 121 -76.32 -47.89 -42.28
N GLY A 122 -74.99 -47.86 -42.41
CA GLY A 122 -74.06 -48.43 -41.42
C GLY A 122 -73.90 -47.63 -40.12
N LYS A 123 -74.38 -46.37 -40.07
CA LYS A 123 -74.30 -45.49 -38.90
C LYS A 123 -75.70 -45.15 -38.39
N SER A 124 -75.85 -44.90 -37.09
CA SER A 124 -77.17 -44.55 -36.54
C SER A 124 -77.67 -43.21 -37.12
N ILE A 125 -78.94 -43.15 -37.51
CA ILE A 125 -79.57 -41.92 -38.07
C ILE A 125 -79.41 -40.74 -37.10
N LYS A 126 -79.49 -41.00 -35.78
CA LYS A 126 -79.28 -40.01 -34.72
C LYS A 126 -77.92 -39.32 -34.74
N SER A 127 -76.87 -40.03 -35.16
CA SER A 127 -75.52 -39.43 -35.27
C SER A 127 -75.32 -38.60 -36.54
N GLN A 128 -76.18 -38.82 -37.54
CA GLN A 128 -76.06 -38.26 -38.89
C GLN A 128 -76.99 -37.07 -39.13
N VAL A 129 -78.08 -36.96 -38.37
CA VAL A 129 -79.07 -35.90 -38.48
C VAL A 129 -79.12 -35.06 -37.21
N ARG A 130 -79.01 -33.75 -37.37
CA ARG A 130 -79.25 -32.76 -36.32
C ARG A 130 -80.52 -31.98 -36.63
N HIS A 131 -81.12 -31.41 -35.60
CA HIS A 131 -82.33 -30.60 -35.73
C HIS A 131 -82.12 -29.24 -35.07
N ALA A 132 -82.81 -28.23 -35.58
CA ALA A 132 -82.95 -26.92 -34.96
C ALA A 132 -84.43 -26.53 -34.98
N LEU A 133 -84.92 -26.01 -33.86
CA LEU A 133 -86.28 -25.51 -33.70
C LEU A 133 -86.27 -24.00 -33.91
N ILE A 134 -87.17 -23.51 -34.77
CA ILE A 134 -87.38 -22.09 -35.02
C ILE A 134 -88.84 -21.79 -34.63
N ASP A 135 -89.01 -21.26 -33.42
CA ASP A 135 -90.31 -20.91 -32.83
C ASP A 135 -90.80 -19.50 -33.20
N GLU A 136 -92.12 -19.28 -33.04
CA GLU A 136 -92.87 -18.02 -33.22
C GLU A 136 -92.51 -16.90 -32.21
N SER A 137 -91.24 -16.74 -31.85
CA SER A 137 -90.76 -15.48 -31.29
C SER A 137 -90.17 -14.63 -32.41
N ASN A 138 -90.23 -13.31 -32.24
CA ASN A 138 -89.61 -12.33 -33.15
C ASN A 138 -88.30 -12.93 -33.69
N PHE A 139 -88.17 -13.08 -35.01
CA PHE A 139 -87.05 -13.81 -35.63
C PHE A 139 -85.70 -13.38 -35.05
N TYR A 140 -85.57 -12.09 -34.75
CA TYR A 140 -84.40 -11.51 -34.07
C TYR A 140 -84.15 -12.04 -32.66
N ASP A 141 -85.18 -12.26 -31.83
CA ASP A 141 -85.04 -12.86 -30.48
C ASP A 141 -84.60 -14.32 -30.55
N SER A 142 -85.18 -15.09 -31.47
CA SER A 142 -84.77 -16.48 -31.68
C SER A 142 -83.32 -16.54 -32.16
N LEU A 143 -82.95 -15.69 -33.12
CA LEU A 143 -81.60 -15.63 -33.66
C LEU A 143 -80.58 -15.10 -32.64
N LEU A 144 -80.97 -14.14 -31.79
CA LEU A 144 -80.18 -13.66 -30.66
C LEU A 144 -80.00 -14.76 -29.60
N GLY A 145 -81.04 -15.55 -29.34
CA GLY A 145 -80.95 -16.73 -28.49
C GLY A 145 -79.95 -17.76 -29.03
N HIS A 146 -80.05 -18.10 -30.32
CA HIS A 146 -79.16 -19.06 -30.96
C HIS A 146 -77.72 -18.54 -31.04
N ILE A 147 -77.48 -17.31 -31.50
CA ILE A 147 -76.13 -16.76 -31.66
C ILE A 147 -75.52 -16.39 -30.29
N GLY A 148 -76.20 -15.57 -29.51
CA GLY A 148 -75.68 -15.01 -28.26
C GLY A 148 -75.64 -16.02 -27.10
N LYS A 149 -76.65 -16.90 -26.99
CA LYS A 149 -76.76 -17.83 -25.84
C LYS A 149 -76.29 -19.25 -26.14
N VAL A 150 -76.31 -19.70 -27.40
CA VAL A 150 -75.89 -21.07 -27.76
C VAL A 150 -74.54 -21.08 -28.47
N ILE A 151 -74.40 -20.38 -29.59
CA ILE A 151 -73.20 -20.44 -30.43
C ILE A 151 -72.00 -19.74 -29.79
N ALA A 152 -72.16 -18.49 -29.33
CA ALA A 152 -71.05 -17.73 -28.75
C ALA A 152 -70.45 -18.37 -27.49
N PRO A 153 -71.23 -18.88 -26.52
CA PRO A 153 -70.67 -19.58 -25.35
C PRO A 153 -70.03 -20.92 -25.70
N LEU A 154 -70.61 -21.66 -26.66
CA LEU A 154 -70.06 -22.95 -27.11
C LEU A 154 -68.72 -22.75 -27.84
N PHE A 155 -68.60 -21.71 -28.66
CA PHE A 155 -67.33 -21.31 -29.27
C PHE A 155 -66.30 -20.89 -28.21
N LYS A 156 -66.68 -20.05 -27.23
CA LYS A 156 -65.81 -19.65 -26.11
C LYS A 156 -65.33 -20.86 -25.29
N SER A 157 -66.19 -21.85 -25.06
CA SER A 157 -65.82 -23.12 -24.39
C SER A 157 -64.83 -23.93 -25.22
N PHE A 158 -65.08 -24.06 -26.52
CA PHE A 158 -64.19 -24.76 -27.46
C PHE A 158 -62.80 -24.10 -27.50
N VAL A 159 -62.73 -22.77 -27.62
CA VAL A 159 -61.46 -22.02 -27.58
C VAL A 159 -60.73 -22.23 -26.26
N LYS A 160 -61.45 -22.33 -25.14
CA LYS A 160 -60.88 -22.56 -23.81
C LYS A 160 -60.29 -23.98 -23.66
N GLU A 161 -60.91 -24.99 -24.28
CA GLU A 161 -60.37 -26.36 -24.30
C GLU A 161 -59.21 -26.53 -25.28
N SER A 162 -59.29 -25.99 -26.50
CA SER A 162 -58.20 -26.07 -27.48
C SER A 162 -56.92 -25.35 -27.01
N ARG A 163 -57.02 -24.33 -26.15
CA ARG A 163 -55.85 -23.63 -25.56
C ARG A 163 -54.99 -24.49 -24.64
N LYS A 164 -55.43 -25.69 -24.24
CA LYS A 164 -54.62 -26.62 -23.42
C LYS A 164 -53.63 -27.47 -24.24
N GLY A 165 -53.67 -27.44 -25.58
CA GLY A 165 -52.95 -28.40 -26.44
C GLY A 165 -51.78 -27.86 -27.27
N GLU A 166 -51.92 -26.76 -28.03
CA GLU A 166 -50.90 -26.30 -28.98
C GLU A 166 -50.92 -24.77 -29.09
N GLN A 167 -49.74 -24.12 -29.04
CA GLN A 167 -49.62 -22.67 -28.88
C GLN A 167 -49.72 -21.83 -30.17
N ASP A 168 -49.85 -22.39 -31.37
CA ASP A 168 -49.70 -21.61 -32.62
C ASP A 168 -50.91 -21.60 -33.59
N GLY A 169 -52.04 -22.24 -33.26
CA GLY A 169 -53.11 -22.49 -34.25
C GLY A 169 -54.07 -21.34 -34.59
N ASN A 170 -54.53 -20.50 -33.65
CA ASN A 170 -55.78 -19.75 -33.88
C ASN A 170 -55.71 -18.23 -33.65
N LYS A 171 -55.02 -17.52 -34.54
CA LYS A 171 -55.15 -16.04 -34.64
C LYS A 171 -56.56 -15.59 -35.03
N LEU A 172 -57.35 -16.47 -35.66
CA LEU A 172 -58.72 -16.20 -36.11
C LEU A 172 -59.78 -16.37 -35.01
N ALA A 173 -59.51 -17.12 -33.93
CA ALA A 173 -60.47 -17.32 -32.84
C ALA A 173 -60.92 -16.01 -32.17
N PRO A 174 -60.02 -15.09 -31.75
CA PRO A 174 -60.45 -13.82 -31.19
C PRO A 174 -61.18 -12.94 -32.22
N THR A 175 -60.84 -13.05 -33.52
CA THR A 175 -61.57 -12.35 -34.59
C THR A 175 -63.00 -12.89 -34.74
N ILE A 176 -63.19 -14.22 -34.63
CA ILE A 176 -64.52 -14.84 -34.69
C ILE A 176 -65.33 -14.50 -33.44
N GLU A 177 -64.72 -14.50 -32.24
CA GLU A 177 -65.40 -14.04 -31.01
C GLU A 177 -65.85 -12.59 -31.17
N LYS A 178 -64.98 -11.71 -31.69
CA LYS A 178 -65.32 -10.32 -31.97
C LYS A 178 -66.47 -10.22 -32.97
N ASN A 179 -66.44 -10.95 -34.07
CA ASN A 179 -67.50 -10.92 -35.08
C ASN A 179 -68.83 -11.46 -34.54
N LEU A 180 -68.82 -12.48 -33.67
CA LEU A 180 -70.02 -13.01 -33.03
C LEU A 180 -70.61 -11.99 -32.05
N ASP A 181 -69.77 -11.35 -31.24
CA ASP A 181 -70.21 -10.28 -30.33
C ASP A 181 -70.68 -9.04 -31.14
N GLU A 182 -70.06 -8.71 -32.28
CA GLU A 182 -70.51 -7.66 -33.21
C GLU A 182 -71.88 -7.98 -33.84
N VAL A 183 -72.10 -9.24 -34.24
CA VAL A 183 -73.39 -9.70 -34.77
C VAL A 183 -74.47 -9.68 -33.69
N GLU A 184 -74.17 -10.12 -32.47
CA GLU A 184 -75.10 -10.05 -31.34
C GLU A 184 -75.54 -8.60 -31.06
N VAL A 185 -74.57 -7.67 -31.02
CA VAL A 185 -74.83 -6.24 -30.85
C VAL A 185 -75.66 -5.69 -32.02
N ALA A 186 -75.34 -6.07 -33.28
CA ALA A 186 -76.10 -5.63 -34.45
C ALA A 186 -77.56 -6.14 -34.44
N LEU A 187 -77.80 -7.39 -34.02
CA LEU A 187 -79.15 -7.96 -33.89
C LEU A 187 -79.97 -7.29 -32.79
N LEU A 188 -79.36 -7.02 -31.62
CA LEU A 188 -79.98 -6.22 -30.56
C LEU A 188 -80.35 -4.82 -31.05
N HIS A 189 -79.50 -4.19 -31.87
CA HIS A 189 -79.79 -2.91 -32.48
C HIS A 189 -80.96 -2.97 -33.46
N MET A 190 -81.04 -4.02 -34.29
CA MET A 190 -82.19 -4.22 -35.19
C MET A 190 -83.50 -4.42 -34.44
N GLN A 191 -83.49 -5.15 -33.32
CA GLN A 191 -84.67 -5.34 -32.48
C GLN A 191 -85.15 -4.03 -31.82
N GLN A 192 -84.21 -3.15 -31.44
CA GLN A 192 -84.50 -1.90 -30.74
C GLN A 192 -84.75 -0.70 -31.67
N ASN A 193 -84.59 -0.87 -32.98
CA ASN A 193 -84.85 0.21 -33.93
C ASN A 193 -86.36 0.51 -33.96
N ILE A 194 -86.68 1.78 -33.76
CA ILE A 194 -88.01 2.32 -34.05
C ILE A 194 -88.07 2.45 -35.58
N ASP A 195 -88.83 1.57 -36.23
CA ASP A 195 -89.10 1.66 -37.65
C ASP A 195 -89.71 3.03 -37.95
N ILE A 196 -89.09 3.75 -38.88
CA ILE A 196 -89.66 4.98 -39.42
C ILE A 196 -90.79 4.55 -40.35
N PRO A 197 -92.03 5.02 -40.15
CA PRO A 197 -93.17 4.55 -40.92
C PRO A 197 -92.97 4.82 -42.41
N GLU A 198 -93.08 3.78 -43.24
CA GLU A 198 -93.05 3.92 -44.70
C GLU A 198 -94.36 4.54 -45.18
N ILE A 199 -94.28 5.64 -45.94
CA ILE A 199 -95.46 6.35 -46.43
C ILE A 199 -95.91 5.75 -47.78
N GLU A 200 -97.18 5.34 -47.87
CA GLU A 200 -97.86 5.03 -49.13
C GLU A 200 -98.69 6.23 -49.60
N ILE A 201 -98.32 6.80 -50.75
CA ILE A 201 -99.03 7.93 -51.37
C ILE A 201 -100.13 7.36 -52.27
N VAL A 202 -101.39 7.43 -51.84
CA VAL A 202 -102.54 6.96 -52.63
C VAL A 202 -102.85 7.94 -53.75
N ILE A 203 -102.72 7.51 -55.01
CA ILE A 203 -102.97 8.29 -56.22
C ILE A 203 -104.42 8.06 -56.69
N HIS A 204 -105.05 9.07 -57.29
CA HIS A 204 -106.40 8.96 -57.84
C HIS A 204 -106.40 8.09 -59.12
N PRO A 205 -107.28 7.08 -59.26
CA PRO A 205 -107.28 6.13 -60.39
C PRO A 205 -107.29 6.79 -61.78
N LYS A 206 -108.13 7.81 -61.98
CA LYS A 206 -108.19 8.57 -63.26
C LYS A 206 -106.89 9.29 -63.64
N ILE A 207 -106.05 9.65 -62.66
CA ILE A 207 -104.75 10.26 -62.93
C ILE A 207 -103.75 9.17 -63.29
N GLN A 208 -103.81 8.03 -62.60
CA GLN A 208 -102.99 6.86 -62.93
C GLN A 208 -103.27 6.38 -64.35
N GLU A 209 -104.55 6.29 -64.77
CA GLU A 209 -104.93 5.93 -66.14
C GLU A 209 -104.35 6.90 -67.20
N VAL A 210 -104.31 8.20 -66.90
CA VAL A 210 -103.75 9.22 -67.82
C VAL A 210 -102.22 9.12 -67.88
N VAL A 211 -101.57 8.80 -66.76
CA VAL A 211 -100.12 8.59 -66.71
C VAL A 211 -99.74 7.30 -67.43
N ASP A 212 -100.45 6.20 -67.19
CA ASP A 212 -100.22 4.91 -67.85
C ASP A 212 -100.44 5.02 -69.37
N ALA A 213 -101.41 5.84 -69.81
CA ALA A 213 -101.63 6.15 -71.23
C ALA A 213 -100.49 6.99 -71.84
N ALA A 214 -99.98 7.99 -71.12
CA ALA A 214 -98.87 8.83 -71.57
C ALA A 214 -97.53 8.06 -71.59
N GLU A 215 -97.30 7.19 -70.61
CA GLU A 215 -96.15 6.29 -70.55
C GLU A 215 -96.17 5.27 -71.69
N ALA A 216 -97.34 4.72 -72.03
CA ALA A 216 -97.52 3.83 -73.19
C ALA A 216 -97.18 4.53 -74.52
N GLU A 217 -97.34 5.86 -74.59
CA GLU A 217 -96.96 6.69 -75.74
C GLU A 217 -95.51 7.20 -75.67
N GLY A 218 -94.77 6.90 -74.59
CA GLY A 218 -93.38 7.34 -74.38
C GLY A 218 -93.22 8.85 -74.17
N ARG A 219 -94.32 9.54 -73.82
CA ARG A 219 -94.39 11.00 -73.62
C ARG A 219 -94.62 11.30 -72.13
N LYS A 220 -94.03 12.39 -71.63
CA LYS A 220 -94.35 12.87 -70.28
C LYS A 220 -95.79 13.40 -70.24
N PRO A 221 -96.60 12.99 -69.25
CA PRO A 221 -97.99 13.44 -69.14
C PRO A 221 -98.04 14.96 -68.96
N THR A 222 -98.91 15.61 -69.73
CA THR A 222 -99.07 17.07 -69.78
C THR A 222 -100.46 17.50 -69.33
N TYR A 223 -100.60 18.76 -68.91
CA TYR A 223 -101.88 19.29 -68.41
C TYR A 223 -103.02 19.24 -69.46
N GLU A 224 -102.68 19.13 -70.74
CA GLU A 224 -103.63 19.05 -71.86
C GLU A 224 -104.33 17.69 -71.92
N ASP A 225 -103.68 16.64 -71.43
CA ASP A 225 -104.18 15.25 -71.45
C ASP A 225 -105.31 15.03 -70.43
N LEU A 226 -105.47 15.96 -69.48
CA LEU A 226 -106.56 15.96 -68.50
C LEU A 226 -107.86 16.61 -69.03
N GLY A 227 -107.80 17.32 -70.17
CA GLY A 227 -108.96 17.89 -70.87
C GLY A 227 -109.98 18.60 -69.95
N LYS A 228 -111.25 18.17 -70.01
CA LYS A 228 -112.39 18.75 -69.24
C LYS A 228 -112.35 18.47 -67.74
N LEU A 229 -111.50 17.54 -67.27
CA LEU A 229 -111.42 17.19 -65.84
C LEU A 229 -110.76 18.31 -65.01
N VAL A 230 -109.99 19.21 -65.65
CA VAL A 230 -109.36 20.35 -64.97
C VAL A 230 -110.38 21.45 -64.64
N GLU A 231 -111.55 21.46 -65.27
CA GLU A 231 -112.63 22.42 -65.01
C GLU A 231 -113.65 21.91 -63.97
N ASP A 232 -113.62 20.61 -63.65
CA ASP A 232 -114.55 19.97 -62.71
C ASP A 232 -114.20 20.29 -61.24
N SER A 233 -115.08 21.02 -60.57
CA SER A 233 -114.90 21.42 -59.18
C SER A 233 -114.89 20.25 -58.20
N ASP A 234 -115.63 19.16 -58.48
CA ASP A 234 -115.73 18.01 -57.56
C ASP A 234 -114.49 17.13 -57.65
N PHE A 235 -113.99 16.92 -58.87
CA PHE A 235 -112.71 16.24 -59.09
C PHE A 235 -111.54 17.01 -58.47
N LEU A 236 -111.46 18.33 -58.67
CA LEU A 236 -110.43 19.16 -58.02
C LEU A 236 -110.56 19.17 -56.49
N ASN A 237 -111.79 19.06 -55.94
CA ASN A 237 -112.01 18.91 -54.49
C ASN A 237 -111.47 17.58 -53.96
N GLN A 238 -111.69 16.48 -54.68
CA GLN A 238 -111.16 15.16 -54.32
C GLN A 238 -109.62 15.16 -54.37
N LEU A 239 -109.03 15.71 -55.43
CA LEU A 239 -107.57 15.85 -55.53
C LEU A 239 -106.99 16.71 -54.40
N GLN A 240 -107.65 17.79 -54.04
CA GLN A 240 -107.26 18.61 -52.89
C GLN A 240 -107.33 17.83 -51.56
N GLN A 241 -108.34 16.97 -51.36
CA GLN A 241 -108.40 16.09 -50.19
C GLN A 241 -107.27 15.05 -50.17
N HIS A 242 -106.92 14.47 -51.32
CA HIS A 242 -105.79 13.55 -51.44
C HIS A 242 -104.47 14.26 -51.11
N VAL A 243 -104.24 15.45 -51.66
CA VAL A 243 -103.06 16.27 -51.35
C VAL A 243 -103.01 16.62 -49.86
N ASN A 244 -104.13 16.98 -49.22
CA ASN A 244 -104.17 17.23 -47.78
C ASN A 244 -103.86 15.98 -46.95
N ARG A 245 -104.29 14.78 -47.38
CA ARG A 245 -103.90 13.51 -46.73
C ARG A 245 -102.40 13.24 -46.91
N TRP A 246 -101.85 13.50 -48.09
CA TRP A 246 -100.40 13.39 -48.33
C TRP A 246 -99.61 14.34 -47.43
N ILE A 247 -100.08 15.58 -47.21
CA ILE A 247 -99.46 16.51 -46.24
C ILE A 247 -99.45 15.89 -44.85
N GLY A 248 -100.57 15.33 -44.38
CA GLY A 248 -100.67 14.69 -43.06
C GLY A 248 -99.73 13.50 -42.90
N GLU A 249 -99.63 12.62 -43.91
CA GLU A 249 -98.71 11.47 -43.87
C GLU A 249 -97.24 11.91 -43.92
N ILE A 250 -96.88 12.88 -44.78
CA ILE A 250 -95.52 13.41 -44.85
C ILE A 250 -95.15 14.11 -43.54
N GLN A 251 -96.09 14.84 -42.91
CA GLN A 251 -95.88 15.48 -41.61
C GLN A 251 -95.60 14.49 -40.48
N LYS A 252 -96.16 13.28 -40.51
CA LYS A 252 -95.83 12.25 -39.50
C LYS A 252 -94.33 11.91 -39.50
N VAL A 253 -93.70 11.90 -40.67
CA VAL A 253 -92.26 11.62 -40.78
C VAL A 253 -91.41 12.89 -40.59
N THR A 254 -91.84 14.04 -41.12
CA THR A 254 -91.04 15.28 -41.01
C THR A 254 -91.08 15.93 -39.63
N LEU A 255 -92.08 15.61 -38.80
CA LEU A 255 -92.15 16.00 -37.39
C LEU A 255 -91.55 14.96 -36.43
N LEU A 256 -91.17 13.78 -36.92
CA LEU A 256 -90.56 12.75 -36.08
C LEU A 256 -89.15 13.19 -35.67
N ASP A 257 -88.95 13.42 -34.37
CA ASP A 257 -87.65 13.71 -33.79
C ASP A 257 -87.44 12.86 -32.54
N ARG A 258 -86.20 12.43 -32.33
CA ARG A 258 -85.77 11.62 -31.19
C ARG A 258 -85.01 12.50 -30.20
N ASP A 259 -85.23 12.33 -28.89
CA ASP A 259 -84.36 12.97 -27.90
C ASP A 259 -82.96 12.32 -27.87
N ALA A 260 -81.92 13.13 -28.11
CA ALA A 260 -80.52 12.72 -28.10
C ALA A 260 -79.99 12.29 -26.73
N GLY A 261 -80.69 12.64 -25.65
CA GLY A 261 -80.31 12.24 -24.28
C GLY A 261 -80.80 10.85 -23.88
N SER A 262 -81.69 10.25 -24.69
CA SER A 262 -82.32 8.97 -24.42
C SER A 262 -81.74 7.85 -25.29
N GLY A 263 -81.27 6.78 -24.64
CA GLY A 263 -80.68 5.62 -25.30
C GLY A 263 -79.15 5.68 -25.45
N THR A 264 -78.61 4.87 -26.37
CA THR A 264 -77.16 4.80 -26.66
C THR A 264 -76.78 5.66 -27.87
N ALA A 265 -75.50 5.99 -27.99
CA ALA A 265 -75.02 6.80 -29.11
C ALA A 265 -75.29 6.11 -30.47
N LEU A 266 -75.17 4.78 -30.55
CA LEU A 266 -75.47 4.01 -31.76
C LEU A 266 -76.91 4.16 -32.22
N GLN A 267 -77.86 4.21 -31.28
CA GLN A 267 -79.26 4.32 -31.63
C GLN A 267 -79.61 5.72 -32.22
N GLU A 268 -78.87 6.77 -31.85
CA GLU A 268 -79.01 8.10 -32.48
C GLU A 268 -78.45 8.10 -33.92
N VAL A 269 -77.31 7.44 -34.15
CA VAL A 269 -76.73 7.26 -35.49
C VAL A 269 -77.70 6.50 -36.40
N ALA A 270 -78.25 5.38 -35.92
CA ALA A 270 -79.20 4.56 -36.66
C ALA A 270 -80.48 5.32 -37.01
N PHE A 271 -81.02 6.10 -36.07
CA PHE A 271 -82.22 6.91 -36.29
C PHE A 271 -82.05 7.90 -37.47
N TRP A 272 -80.97 8.69 -37.48
CA TRP A 272 -80.74 9.68 -38.54
C TRP A 272 -80.38 9.05 -39.89
N MET A 273 -79.70 7.91 -39.89
CA MET A 273 -79.43 7.15 -41.12
C MET A 273 -80.72 6.60 -41.74
N ASN A 274 -81.58 6.00 -40.91
CA ASN A 274 -82.88 5.52 -41.35
C ASN A 274 -83.78 6.69 -41.78
N MET A 275 -83.70 7.84 -41.10
CA MET A 275 -84.48 9.05 -41.42
C MET A 275 -84.08 9.63 -42.78
N ASP A 276 -82.78 9.73 -43.08
CA ASP A 276 -82.30 10.16 -44.40
C ASP A 276 -82.80 9.21 -45.50
N GLN A 277 -82.75 7.89 -45.27
CA GLN A 277 -83.23 6.91 -46.25
C GLN A 277 -84.75 7.01 -46.46
N ALA A 278 -85.53 7.12 -45.38
CA ALA A 278 -86.98 7.28 -45.45
C ALA A 278 -87.37 8.58 -46.18
N LEU A 279 -86.73 9.71 -45.86
CA LEU A 279 -86.99 10.99 -46.50
C LEU A 279 -86.58 11.00 -47.98
N ARG A 280 -85.49 10.32 -48.37
CA ARG A 280 -85.12 10.13 -49.79
C ARG A 280 -86.18 9.36 -50.55
N ARG A 281 -86.68 8.24 -49.99
CA ARG A 281 -87.77 7.45 -50.59
C ARG A 281 -89.05 8.30 -50.72
N ILE A 282 -89.38 9.10 -49.71
CA ILE A 282 -90.53 10.01 -49.77
C ILE A 282 -90.33 11.07 -50.87
N ASN A 283 -89.12 11.64 -50.98
CA ASN A 283 -88.80 12.61 -52.02
C ASN A 283 -88.85 11.99 -53.43
N GLU A 284 -88.42 10.74 -53.61
CA GLU A 284 -88.60 9.99 -54.87
C GLU A 284 -90.08 9.81 -55.20
N LYS A 285 -90.89 9.40 -54.21
CA LYS A 285 -92.36 9.25 -54.38
C LYS A 285 -93.06 10.59 -54.69
N VAL A 286 -92.64 11.70 -54.09
CA VAL A 286 -93.22 13.04 -54.35
C VAL A 286 -92.84 13.56 -55.74
N ASN A 287 -91.65 13.23 -56.24
CA ASN A 287 -91.21 13.59 -57.59
C ASN A 287 -91.71 12.60 -58.68
N SER A 288 -92.50 11.60 -58.31
CA SER A 288 -93.12 10.67 -59.27
C SER A 288 -94.08 11.41 -60.21
N GLU A 289 -94.13 10.95 -61.47
CA GLU A 289 -94.92 11.58 -62.53
C GLU A 289 -96.42 11.75 -62.18
N PRO A 290 -97.10 10.78 -61.54
CA PRO A 290 -98.50 10.95 -61.14
C PRO A 290 -98.73 12.07 -60.13
N VAL A 291 -97.84 12.21 -59.13
CA VAL A 291 -97.96 13.24 -58.09
C VAL A 291 -97.69 14.63 -58.68
N VAL A 292 -96.68 14.76 -59.55
CA VAL A 292 -96.39 16.03 -60.24
C VAL A 292 -97.56 16.46 -61.13
N LEU A 293 -98.19 15.51 -61.84
CA LEU A 293 -99.39 15.79 -62.65
C LEU A 293 -100.57 16.27 -61.79
N THR A 294 -100.78 15.69 -60.60
CA THR A 294 -101.85 16.12 -59.66
C THR A 294 -101.64 17.57 -59.19
N LEU A 295 -100.39 17.96 -58.89
CA LEU A 295 -100.04 19.30 -58.44
C LEU A 295 -100.16 20.33 -59.58
N LEU A 296 -99.78 19.94 -60.81
CA LEU A 296 -99.98 20.78 -62.00
C LEU A 296 -101.46 20.98 -62.33
N ALA A 297 -102.29 19.94 -62.19
CA ALA A 297 -103.74 20.02 -62.37
C ALA A 297 -104.39 21.01 -61.38
N LEU A 298 -104.02 20.94 -60.09
CA LEU A 298 -104.52 21.86 -59.06
C LEU A 298 -104.03 23.31 -59.27
N LYS A 299 -102.80 23.50 -59.77
CA LYS A 299 -102.24 24.84 -60.08
C LYS A 299 -102.96 25.51 -61.25
N LYS A 300 -103.36 24.75 -62.27
CA LYS A 300 -104.12 25.26 -63.42
C LYS A 300 -105.60 25.46 -63.11
N GLY A 301 -106.19 24.64 -62.23
CA GLY A 301 -107.57 24.80 -61.71
C GLY A 301 -107.77 25.97 -60.73
N ASN A 302 -106.89 26.97 -60.70
CA ASN A 302 -106.89 28.12 -59.77
C ASN A 302 -106.84 27.78 -58.26
N ARG A 303 -106.49 26.54 -57.88
CA ARG A 303 -106.38 26.12 -56.46
C ARG A 303 -104.94 26.23 -55.95
N PHE A 304 -104.39 27.43 -56.08
CA PHE A 304 -103.01 27.71 -55.68
C PHE A 304 -102.75 27.40 -54.20
N HIS A 305 -103.71 27.66 -53.31
CA HIS A 305 -103.56 27.40 -51.88
C HIS A 305 -103.24 25.93 -51.55
N ALA A 306 -103.81 24.94 -52.25
CA ALA A 306 -103.52 23.53 -51.98
C ALA A 306 -102.09 23.15 -52.39
N THR A 307 -101.66 23.63 -53.56
CA THR A 307 -100.31 23.39 -54.11
C THR A 307 -99.24 24.13 -53.29
N THR A 308 -99.48 25.40 -52.96
CA THR A 308 -98.59 26.18 -52.09
C THR A 308 -98.56 25.60 -50.68
N SER A 309 -99.69 25.11 -50.14
CA SER A 309 -99.73 24.41 -48.85
C SER A 309 -98.98 23.08 -48.89
N PHE A 310 -99.00 22.35 -50.00
CA PHE A 310 -98.20 21.13 -50.16
C PHE A 310 -96.70 21.44 -50.14
N GLU A 311 -96.26 22.50 -50.83
CA GLU A 311 -94.85 22.90 -50.82
C GLU A 311 -94.40 23.53 -49.49
N SER A 312 -95.26 24.32 -48.83
CA SER A 312 -94.92 25.00 -47.57
C SER A 312 -95.09 24.13 -46.32
N ASN A 313 -96.13 23.28 -46.27
CA ASN A 313 -96.52 22.58 -45.04
C ASN A 313 -95.89 21.18 -44.91
N THR A 314 -95.34 20.62 -45.99
CA THR A 314 -94.64 19.32 -45.92
C THR A 314 -93.29 19.44 -45.23
N ASN A 315 -92.64 20.62 -45.30
CA ASN A 315 -91.28 20.89 -44.81
C ASN A 315 -90.23 19.82 -45.24
N LEU A 316 -90.53 19.09 -46.32
CA LEU A 316 -89.79 17.90 -46.73
C LEU A 316 -88.38 18.26 -47.21
N LYS A 317 -88.24 19.37 -47.94
CA LYS A 317 -86.95 19.83 -48.47
C LYS A 317 -85.99 20.17 -47.33
N ASP A 318 -86.44 20.93 -46.35
CA ASP A 318 -85.60 21.37 -45.22
C ASP A 318 -85.22 20.18 -44.32
N LYS A 319 -86.17 19.28 -44.03
CA LYS A 319 -85.90 18.06 -43.25
C LYS A 319 -85.01 17.06 -43.98
N THR A 320 -85.13 16.93 -45.30
CA THR A 320 -84.23 16.07 -46.10
C THR A 320 -82.81 16.61 -46.08
N VAL A 321 -82.63 17.93 -46.21
CA VAL A 321 -81.31 18.57 -46.08
C VAL A 321 -80.76 18.36 -44.67
N GLU A 322 -81.58 18.58 -43.63
CA GLU A 322 -81.18 18.36 -42.23
C GLU A 322 -80.76 16.91 -41.95
N ALA A 323 -81.58 15.92 -42.32
CA ALA A 323 -81.29 14.52 -42.12
C ALA A 323 -80.05 14.06 -42.91
N SER A 324 -79.87 14.55 -44.14
CA SER A 324 -78.69 14.23 -44.94
C SER A 324 -77.40 14.82 -44.37
N GLU A 325 -77.44 16.05 -43.85
CA GLU A 325 -76.30 16.69 -43.17
C GLU A 325 -75.93 15.94 -41.90
N TYR A 326 -76.91 15.50 -41.10
CA TYR A 326 -76.67 14.74 -39.87
C TYR A 326 -76.22 13.30 -40.14
N SER A 327 -76.84 12.62 -41.11
CA SER A 327 -76.46 11.26 -41.52
C SER A 327 -75.01 11.21 -42.03
N ASN A 328 -74.61 12.16 -42.88
CA ASN A 328 -73.24 12.26 -43.37
C ASN A 328 -72.22 12.51 -42.25
N LEU A 329 -72.61 13.24 -41.20
CA LEU A 329 -71.76 13.45 -40.03
C LEU A 329 -71.62 12.18 -39.18
N LEU A 330 -72.74 11.49 -38.93
CA LEU A 330 -72.84 10.40 -37.97
C LEU A 330 -72.39 9.03 -38.54
N LYS A 331 -72.47 8.84 -39.86
CA LYS A 331 -72.13 7.58 -40.55
C LYS A 331 -70.66 7.17 -40.37
N ASP A 332 -69.75 8.14 -40.24
CA ASP A 332 -68.30 7.90 -40.17
C ASP A 332 -67.81 7.57 -38.75
N PHE A 333 -68.71 7.42 -37.77
CA PHE A 333 -68.31 7.20 -36.36
C PHE A 333 -68.11 5.71 -36.04
N PRO A 334 -66.90 5.29 -35.60
CA PRO A 334 -66.61 3.89 -35.28
C PRO A 334 -67.11 3.49 -33.87
N LEU A 335 -68.42 3.62 -33.62
CA LEU A 335 -69.02 3.28 -32.32
C LEU A 335 -69.07 1.76 -32.07
N ASN A 336 -69.22 0.95 -33.12
CA ASN A 336 -69.22 -0.51 -33.03
C ASN A 336 -67.85 -1.06 -32.56
N GLU A 337 -66.76 -0.47 -33.04
CA GLU A 337 -65.39 -0.83 -32.61
C GLU A 337 -65.17 -0.48 -31.13
N MET A 338 -65.76 0.61 -30.65
CA MET A 338 -65.68 1.01 -29.25
C MET A 338 -66.46 0.08 -28.33
N LEU A 339 -67.64 -0.39 -28.75
CA LEU A 339 -68.53 -1.22 -27.94
C LEU A 339 -68.20 -2.72 -27.97
N SER A 340 -67.43 -3.16 -28.98
CA SER A 340 -66.90 -4.53 -29.07
C SER A 340 -65.49 -4.68 -28.48
N ALA A 341 -64.85 -3.58 -28.05
CA ALA A 341 -63.48 -3.58 -27.54
C ALA A 341 -63.32 -4.44 -26.27
N GLN A 342 -62.30 -5.31 -26.27
CA GLN A 342 -61.96 -6.15 -25.11
C GLN A 342 -60.75 -5.63 -24.33
N SER A 343 -60.03 -4.66 -24.88
CA SER A 343 -58.84 -4.05 -24.28
C SER A 343 -58.91 -2.53 -24.21
N PHE A 344 -58.18 -1.91 -23.27
CA PHE A 344 -58.11 -0.46 -23.13
C PHE A 344 -57.52 0.24 -24.36
N SER A 345 -56.60 -0.43 -25.07
CA SER A 345 -55.97 0.11 -26.28
C SER A 345 -56.95 0.17 -27.46
N GLU A 346 -57.84 -0.82 -27.57
CA GLU A 346 -58.89 -0.88 -28.59
C GLU A 346 -59.96 0.19 -28.42
N ILE A 347 -60.20 0.71 -27.21
CA ILE A 347 -61.14 1.83 -27.00
C ILE A 347 -60.54 3.17 -27.45
N ARG A 348 -59.22 3.34 -27.29
CA ARG A 348 -58.55 4.62 -27.45
C ARG A 348 -58.64 5.17 -28.88
N ILE A 349 -58.39 4.34 -29.89
CA ILE A 349 -58.35 4.76 -31.30
C ILE A 349 -59.75 5.11 -31.82
N PRO A 350 -60.78 4.25 -31.64
CA PRO A 350 -62.16 4.60 -31.97
C PRO A 350 -62.64 5.87 -31.27
N LEU A 351 -62.31 6.06 -29.99
CA LEU A 351 -62.69 7.27 -29.26
C LEU A 351 -62.08 8.55 -29.86
N GLN A 352 -60.81 8.51 -30.26
CA GLN A 352 -60.16 9.62 -30.97
C GLN A 352 -60.80 9.89 -32.32
N ASN A 353 -61.14 8.83 -33.06
CA ASN A 353 -61.78 8.94 -34.37
C ASN A 353 -63.18 9.54 -34.24
N VAL A 354 -63.99 9.12 -33.26
CA VAL A 354 -65.30 9.71 -32.95
C VAL A 354 -65.16 11.21 -32.66
N PHE A 355 -64.26 11.61 -31.77
CA PHE A 355 -64.06 13.03 -31.48
C PHE A 355 -63.47 13.82 -32.66
N SER A 356 -62.64 13.20 -33.51
CA SER A 356 -62.16 13.83 -34.74
C SER A 356 -63.29 14.09 -35.73
N GLY A 357 -64.24 13.17 -35.84
CA GLY A 357 -65.47 13.31 -36.62
C GLY A 357 -66.37 14.41 -36.05
N LEU A 358 -66.52 14.48 -34.72
CA LEU A 358 -67.28 15.55 -34.06
C LEU A 358 -66.68 16.95 -34.28
N LYS A 359 -65.38 17.09 -34.56
CA LYS A 359 -64.80 18.40 -34.96
C LYS A 359 -65.35 18.90 -36.29
N LYS A 360 -65.70 17.99 -37.21
CA LYS A 360 -66.36 18.32 -38.48
C LYS A 360 -67.82 18.77 -38.30
N ALA A 361 -68.41 18.58 -37.12
CA ALA A 361 -69.76 19.05 -36.80
C ALA A 361 -69.89 20.60 -36.79
N LYS A 362 -68.78 21.35 -36.71
CA LYS A 362 -68.79 22.84 -36.80
C LYS A 362 -69.25 23.34 -38.17
N THR A 363 -68.99 22.59 -39.25
CA THR A 363 -69.41 22.91 -40.61
C THR A 363 -70.84 22.49 -40.92
N GLY A 364 -71.44 21.59 -40.13
CA GLY A 364 -72.82 21.15 -40.28
C GLY A 364 -73.80 21.96 -39.40
N LYS A 365 -75.10 21.92 -39.72
CA LYS A 365 -76.16 22.56 -38.93
C LYS A 365 -76.53 21.80 -37.64
N TYR A 366 -75.68 20.87 -37.16
CA TYR A 366 -76.01 20.02 -36.00
C TYR A 366 -76.19 20.87 -34.72
N PRO A 367 -77.31 20.76 -33.99
CA PRO A 367 -77.60 21.64 -32.87
C PRO A 367 -76.65 21.44 -31.70
N VAL A 368 -76.15 22.53 -31.11
CA VAL A 368 -75.18 22.51 -30.02
C VAL A 368 -75.71 21.76 -28.78
N HIS A 369 -76.99 21.92 -28.44
CA HIS A 369 -77.63 21.21 -27.33
C HIS A 369 -77.65 19.67 -27.56
N ARG A 370 -77.95 19.25 -28.79
CA ARG A 370 -78.01 17.85 -29.19
C ARG A 370 -76.62 17.21 -29.16
N LEU A 371 -75.60 17.97 -29.55
CA LEU A 371 -74.18 17.59 -29.46
C LEU A 371 -73.72 17.34 -28.02
N TYR A 372 -74.11 18.19 -27.05
CA TYR A 372 -73.77 17.96 -25.64
C TYR A 372 -74.41 16.67 -25.10
N LYS A 373 -75.68 16.42 -25.43
CA LYS A 373 -76.38 15.18 -25.06
C LYS A 373 -75.76 13.94 -25.71
N PHE A 374 -75.33 14.05 -26.97
CA PHE A 374 -74.63 12.96 -27.66
C PHE A 374 -73.26 12.64 -27.03
N ILE A 375 -72.51 13.66 -26.61
CA ILE A 375 -71.25 13.43 -25.87
C ILE A 375 -71.52 12.77 -24.51
N GLU A 376 -72.66 13.08 -23.87
CA GLU A 376 -73.09 12.44 -22.63
C GLU A 376 -73.42 10.95 -22.81
N THR A 377 -74.12 10.58 -23.88
CA THR A 377 -74.41 9.18 -24.19
C THR A 377 -73.15 8.40 -24.53
N ILE A 378 -72.21 8.98 -25.31
CA ILE A 378 -70.88 8.37 -25.54
C ILE A 378 -70.14 8.17 -24.21
N SER A 379 -70.21 9.12 -23.28
CA SER A 379 -69.59 8.96 -21.96
C SER A 379 -70.19 7.77 -21.17
N ARG A 380 -71.50 7.55 -21.27
CA ARG A 380 -72.18 6.42 -20.64
C ARG A 380 -71.76 5.09 -21.29
N ASP A 381 -71.63 5.07 -22.60
CA ASP A 381 -71.17 3.90 -23.36
C ASP A 381 -69.72 3.55 -22.99
N VAL A 382 -68.82 4.55 -22.92
CA VAL A 382 -67.43 4.38 -22.45
C VAL A 382 -67.39 3.88 -21.00
N HIS A 383 -68.24 4.42 -20.11
CA HIS A 383 -68.32 3.97 -18.73
C HIS A 383 -68.71 2.50 -18.61
N ALA A 384 -69.74 2.06 -19.35
CA ALA A 384 -70.18 0.67 -19.37
C ALA A 384 -69.09 -0.28 -19.89
N GLN A 385 -68.38 0.11 -20.96
CA GLN A 385 -67.28 -0.70 -21.51
C GLN A 385 -66.07 -0.76 -20.57
N LEU A 386 -65.70 0.34 -19.92
CA LEU A 386 -64.64 0.34 -18.91
C LEU A 386 -64.97 -0.60 -17.74
N ILE A 387 -66.23 -0.63 -17.28
CA ILE A 387 -66.67 -1.59 -16.25
C ILE A 387 -66.57 -3.04 -16.76
N LYS A 388 -67.00 -3.32 -18.00
CA LYS A 388 -66.92 -4.65 -18.62
C LYS A 388 -65.47 -5.17 -18.71
N ILE A 389 -64.50 -4.30 -19.02
CA ILE A 389 -63.08 -4.65 -19.11
C ILE A 389 -62.43 -4.80 -17.72
N ILE A 390 -62.79 -3.93 -16.76
CA ILE A 390 -62.19 -3.92 -15.41
C ILE A 390 -62.77 -5.01 -14.51
N GLY A 391 -64.08 -5.28 -14.61
CA GLY A 391 -64.84 -6.23 -13.79
C GLY A 391 -64.16 -7.60 -13.58
N PRO A 392 -63.76 -8.33 -14.64
CA PRO A 392 -63.16 -9.65 -14.50
C PRO A 392 -61.76 -9.64 -13.86
N ARG A 393 -61.06 -8.49 -13.79
CA ARG A 393 -59.65 -8.41 -13.36
C ARG A 393 -59.44 -8.30 -11.85
N ARG A 394 -60.49 -8.09 -11.04
CA ARG A 394 -60.43 -7.99 -9.56
C ARG A 394 -59.19 -7.22 -9.01
N LEU A 395 -59.04 -5.96 -9.41
CA LEU A 395 -57.95 -5.02 -9.08
C LEU A 395 -57.33 -5.13 -7.67
N LEU A 396 -58.12 -5.26 -6.61
CA LEU A 396 -57.58 -5.36 -5.23
C LEU A 396 -56.93 -6.71 -4.89
N HIS A 397 -57.06 -7.72 -5.74
CA HIS A 397 -56.40 -9.01 -5.57
C HIS A 397 -55.03 -9.08 -6.26
N LEU A 398 -54.76 -8.14 -7.17
CA LEU A 398 -53.54 -8.12 -7.97
C LEU A 398 -52.35 -7.52 -7.20
N GLY A 399 -51.15 -7.83 -7.69
CA GLY A 399 -49.92 -7.16 -7.27
C GLY A 399 -49.92 -5.68 -7.67
N ILE A 400 -49.16 -4.84 -6.95
CA ILE A 400 -49.12 -3.38 -7.19
C ILE A 400 -48.68 -3.03 -8.62
N ALA A 401 -47.74 -3.77 -9.22
CA ALA A 401 -47.24 -3.50 -10.55
C ALA A 401 -48.31 -3.73 -11.64
N GLU A 402 -49.05 -4.84 -11.54
CA GLU A 402 -50.17 -5.14 -12.46
C GLU A 402 -51.33 -4.17 -12.24
N PHE A 403 -51.62 -3.83 -10.98
CA PHE A 403 -52.62 -2.82 -10.64
C PHE A 403 -52.28 -1.45 -11.23
N GLU A 404 -51.05 -0.96 -11.06
CA GLU A 404 -50.62 0.33 -11.59
C GLU A 404 -50.63 0.36 -13.12
N ALA A 405 -50.23 -0.73 -13.79
CA ALA A 405 -50.28 -0.84 -15.24
C ALA A 405 -51.72 -0.67 -15.77
N ILE A 406 -52.69 -1.35 -15.15
CA ILE A 406 -54.11 -1.26 -15.53
C ILE A 406 -54.67 0.14 -15.27
N ILE A 407 -54.34 0.75 -14.12
CA ILE A 407 -54.79 2.11 -13.80
C ILE A 407 -54.19 3.14 -14.77
N VAL A 408 -52.92 3.01 -15.14
CA VAL A 408 -52.27 3.88 -16.12
C VAL A 408 -52.91 3.73 -17.51
N GLU A 409 -53.30 2.51 -17.90
CA GLU A 409 -54.05 2.28 -19.14
C GLU A 409 -55.43 2.93 -19.13
N ALA A 410 -56.15 2.87 -18.00
CA ALA A 410 -57.43 3.56 -17.82
C ALA A 410 -57.26 5.10 -17.80
N GLU A 411 -56.23 5.62 -17.13
CA GLU A 411 -55.89 7.05 -17.10
C GLU A 411 -55.60 7.60 -18.51
N LYS A 412 -54.91 6.83 -19.37
CA LYS A 412 -54.69 7.22 -20.77
C LYS A 412 -56.00 7.40 -21.54
N ILE A 413 -57.04 6.60 -21.27
CA ILE A 413 -58.35 6.78 -21.90
C ILE A 413 -59.01 8.07 -21.39
N PHE A 414 -58.96 8.33 -20.08
CA PHE A 414 -59.48 9.58 -19.51
C PHE A 414 -58.75 10.82 -20.02
N GLU A 415 -57.42 10.78 -20.15
CA GLU A 415 -56.64 11.88 -20.73
C GLU A 415 -57.00 12.12 -22.20
N VAL A 416 -57.19 11.05 -22.98
CA VAL A 416 -57.64 11.16 -24.38
C VAL A 416 -59.04 11.77 -24.44
N TRP A 417 -59.95 11.34 -23.56
CA TRP A 417 -61.28 11.93 -23.44
C TRP A 417 -61.20 13.42 -23.09
N ASP A 418 -60.47 13.81 -22.05
CA ASP A 418 -60.36 15.21 -21.59
C ASP A 418 -59.75 16.12 -22.65
N ASN A 419 -58.68 15.66 -23.31
CA ASN A 419 -58.02 16.42 -24.36
C ASN A 419 -58.94 16.64 -25.56
N GLU A 420 -59.64 15.61 -26.01
CA GLU A 420 -60.49 15.70 -27.20
C GLU A 420 -61.84 16.37 -26.89
N SER A 421 -62.50 16.04 -25.78
CA SER A 421 -63.73 16.72 -25.32
C SER A 421 -63.47 18.18 -24.95
N GLY A 422 -62.31 18.50 -24.37
CA GLY A 422 -61.87 19.86 -24.07
C GLY A 422 -61.65 20.69 -25.33
N LYS A 423 -60.99 20.13 -26.37
CA LYS A 423 -60.84 20.77 -27.68
C LYS A 423 -62.21 21.06 -28.31
N ILE A 424 -63.13 20.11 -28.28
CA ILE A 424 -64.48 20.28 -28.84
C ILE A 424 -65.27 21.32 -28.04
N THR A 425 -65.24 21.27 -26.71
CA THR A 425 -65.92 22.25 -25.85
C THR A 425 -65.38 23.66 -26.07
N ALA A 426 -64.07 23.82 -26.24
CA ALA A 426 -63.45 25.10 -26.58
C ALA A 426 -63.87 25.59 -27.98
N MET A 427 -63.92 24.70 -28.97
CA MET A 427 -64.41 25.00 -30.32
C MET A 427 -65.91 25.40 -30.31
N ILE A 428 -66.75 24.69 -29.56
CA ILE A 428 -68.18 25.01 -29.39
C ILE A 428 -68.33 26.38 -28.72
N ARG A 429 -67.58 26.66 -27.64
CA ARG A 429 -67.59 27.97 -26.98
C ARG A 429 -67.15 29.11 -27.92
N GLN A 430 -66.15 28.87 -28.76
CA GLN A 430 -65.72 29.84 -29.78
C GLN A 430 -66.79 30.05 -30.85
N GLY A 431 -67.46 28.99 -31.29
CA GLY A 431 -68.58 29.06 -32.25
C GLY A 431 -69.82 29.77 -31.68
N ALA A 432 -70.19 29.47 -30.44
CA ALA A 432 -71.31 30.13 -29.75
C ALA A 432 -71.05 31.62 -29.50
N LYS A 433 -69.79 32.01 -29.21
CA LYS A 433 -69.38 33.43 -29.14
C LYS A 433 -69.53 34.16 -30.49
N GLN A 434 -69.30 33.49 -31.61
CA GLN A 434 -69.50 34.06 -32.95
C GLN A 434 -70.99 34.19 -33.31
N LYS A 435 -71.85 33.27 -32.85
CA LYS A 435 -73.29 33.23 -33.18
C LYS A 435 -74.24 33.93 -32.16
N ARG A 436 -73.74 34.41 -31.01
CA ARG A 436 -74.53 35.03 -29.92
C ARG A 436 -75.70 34.15 -29.41
N GLU A 437 -75.46 32.86 -29.21
CA GLU A 437 -76.44 31.91 -28.62
C GLU A 437 -76.21 31.71 -27.10
N ASP A 438 -77.30 31.50 -26.34
CA ASP A 438 -77.28 31.31 -24.89
C ASP A 438 -76.69 29.93 -24.48
N LEU A 439 -75.52 29.96 -23.82
CA LEU A 439 -74.79 28.79 -23.33
C LEU A 439 -75.28 28.32 -21.93
N LYS A 440 -76.55 27.90 -21.79
CA LYS A 440 -77.04 27.34 -20.52
C LYS A 440 -76.61 25.88 -20.26
N PHE A 441 -76.08 25.18 -21.26
CA PHE A 441 -75.83 23.73 -21.23
C PHE A 441 -74.38 23.32 -20.89
N SER A 442 -73.51 24.24 -20.45
CA SER A 442 -72.08 23.93 -20.17
C SER A 442 -71.83 23.12 -18.89
N ARG A 443 -72.85 22.72 -18.13
CA ARG A 443 -72.72 21.95 -16.87
C ARG A 443 -73.13 20.49 -17.05
N THR A 444 -72.49 19.77 -17.97
CA THR A 444 -72.70 18.32 -18.13
C THR A 444 -71.70 17.56 -17.25
N THR A 445 -72.19 16.78 -16.30
CA THR A 445 -71.37 15.84 -15.51
C THR A 445 -71.34 14.49 -16.21
N TYR A 446 -70.18 14.13 -16.75
CA TYR A 446 -69.99 12.83 -17.41
C TYR A 446 -69.93 11.68 -16.40
N GLN A 447 -70.63 10.58 -16.67
CA GLN A 447 -70.68 9.40 -15.78
C GLN A 447 -69.32 8.73 -15.56
N HIS A 448 -68.47 8.67 -16.59
CA HIS A 448 -67.13 8.09 -16.47
C HIS A 448 -66.22 8.86 -15.48
N ASN A 449 -66.52 10.13 -15.17
CA ASN A 449 -65.77 10.89 -14.17
C ASN A 449 -65.98 10.39 -12.74
N LEU A 450 -67.14 9.79 -12.45
CA LEU A 450 -67.37 9.17 -11.15
C LEU A 450 -66.49 7.92 -10.99
N LEU A 451 -66.42 7.10 -12.05
CA LEU A 451 -65.50 5.96 -12.10
C LEU A 451 -64.03 6.40 -12.02
N ARG A 452 -63.66 7.50 -12.69
CA ARG A 452 -62.31 8.06 -12.61
C ARG A 452 -61.94 8.43 -11.18
N LYS A 453 -62.78 9.21 -10.49
CA LYS A 453 -62.54 9.57 -9.07
C LYS A 453 -62.37 8.32 -8.21
N ARG A 454 -63.23 7.32 -8.43
CA ARG A 454 -63.15 6.04 -7.72
C ARG A 454 -61.83 5.30 -7.97
N LEU A 455 -61.36 5.23 -9.21
CA LEU A 455 -60.07 4.63 -9.57
C LEU A 455 -58.88 5.42 -9.01
N GLU A 456 -58.96 6.75 -8.99
CA GLU A 456 -57.95 7.61 -8.36
C GLU A 456 -57.89 7.39 -6.83
N ASP A 457 -59.03 7.24 -6.17
CA ASP A 457 -59.10 6.96 -4.73
C ASP A 457 -58.59 5.56 -4.42
N LEU A 458 -58.90 4.55 -5.25
CA LEU A 458 -58.32 3.21 -5.16
C LEU A 458 -56.81 3.24 -5.39
N LYS A 459 -56.31 4.04 -6.34
CA LYS A 459 -54.88 4.22 -6.60
C LYS A 459 -54.17 4.84 -5.40
N LYS A 460 -54.73 5.91 -4.82
CA LYS A 460 -54.20 6.54 -3.61
C LYS A 460 -54.19 5.56 -2.43
N PHE A 461 -55.31 4.87 -2.21
CA PHE A 461 -55.46 3.87 -1.17
C PHE A 461 -54.42 2.74 -1.30
N ARG A 462 -54.29 2.15 -2.49
CA ARG A 462 -53.36 1.03 -2.73
C ARG A 462 -51.90 1.46 -2.61
N LYS A 463 -51.54 2.65 -3.11
CA LYS A 463 -50.20 3.23 -2.92
C LYS A 463 -49.90 3.49 -1.46
N GLN A 464 -50.82 4.08 -0.72
CA GLN A 464 -50.65 4.34 0.72
C GLN A 464 -50.51 3.05 1.52
N HIS A 465 -51.30 2.02 1.20
CA HIS A 465 -51.23 0.71 1.83
C HIS A 465 -49.90 -0.01 1.53
N GLU A 466 -49.48 -0.03 0.26
CA GLU A 466 -48.23 -0.69 -0.14
C GLU A 466 -47.00 0.06 0.37
N GLN A 467 -47.03 1.40 0.42
CA GLN A 467 -46.01 2.18 1.10
C GLN A 467 -45.94 1.80 2.58
N LEU A 468 -47.08 1.67 3.27
CA LEU A 468 -47.13 1.25 4.66
C LEU A 468 -46.53 -0.16 4.83
N ARG A 469 -46.97 -1.10 3.98
CA ARG A 469 -46.50 -2.49 3.98
C ARG A 469 -45.00 -2.60 3.70
N SER A 470 -44.51 -1.94 2.65
CA SER A 470 -43.09 -1.90 2.26
C SER A 470 -42.25 -1.30 3.38
N VAL A 471 -42.70 -0.18 3.94
CA VAL A 471 -41.97 0.52 4.99
C VAL A 471 -41.95 -0.28 6.29
N ILE A 472 -43.07 -0.90 6.70
CA ILE A 472 -43.10 -1.78 7.87
C ILE A 472 -42.27 -3.05 7.64
N THR A 473 -42.32 -3.64 6.44
CA THR A 473 -41.48 -4.81 6.10
C THR A 473 -39.99 -4.46 6.15
N ARG A 474 -39.61 -3.28 5.63
CA ARG A 474 -38.22 -2.80 5.63
C ARG A 474 -37.73 -2.43 7.03
N VAL A 475 -38.61 -1.91 7.88
CA VAL A 475 -38.30 -1.45 9.23
C VAL A 475 -38.26 -2.61 10.23
N LEU A 476 -39.17 -3.58 10.12
CA LEU A 476 -39.26 -4.73 11.03
C LEU A 476 -38.39 -5.91 10.60
N ARG A 477 -37.98 -6.02 9.33
CA ARG A 477 -36.89 -6.95 8.95
C ARG A 477 -35.55 -6.35 9.34
N ARG A 478 -34.95 -6.82 10.44
CA ARG A 478 -33.51 -6.65 10.65
C ARG A 478 -32.74 -7.29 9.48
N PRO A 479 -31.73 -6.62 8.89
CA PRO A 479 -30.69 -7.33 8.16
C PRO A 479 -30.03 -8.29 9.14
N TYR A 480 -29.94 -9.56 8.74
CA TYR A 480 -29.25 -10.60 9.48
C TYR A 480 -27.75 -10.31 9.43
N ASN A 481 -27.27 -9.42 10.30
CA ASN A 481 -25.84 -9.20 10.59
C ASN A 481 -25.73 -8.29 11.82
N ASP A 482 -25.96 -8.85 13.01
CA ASP A 482 -25.16 -8.45 14.17
C ASP A 482 -25.18 -9.56 15.23
N GLY A 483 -24.00 -10.07 15.54
CA GLY A 483 -23.74 -11.31 16.29
C GLY A 483 -23.88 -11.18 17.80
N LYS A 484 -24.98 -10.59 18.30
CA LYS A 484 -25.33 -10.66 19.73
C LYS A 484 -26.69 -11.30 19.92
N LYS A 485 -26.66 -12.56 20.36
CA LYS A 485 -27.79 -13.27 20.95
C LYS A 485 -27.96 -12.74 22.36
N GLU A 486 -29.02 -11.98 22.60
CA GLU A 486 -29.80 -12.03 23.84
C GLU A 486 -31.10 -11.22 23.66
N ASN A 487 -32.20 -11.81 24.15
CA ASN A 487 -33.59 -11.32 24.25
C ASN A 487 -34.30 -10.89 22.94
N LYS A 488 -34.71 -11.88 22.12
CA LYS A 488 -35.39 -11.64 20.82
C LYS A 488 -36.63 -12.53 20.54
N PHE A 489 -37.20 -13.21 21.53
CA PHE A 489 -38.39 -14.03 21.27
C PHE A 489 -39.71 -13.27 21.45
N GLU A 490 -39.82 -12.38 22.45
CA GLU A 490 -41.05 -11.58 22.66
C GLU A 490 -41.27 -10.50 21.60
N ASN A 491 -40.21 -9.85 21.11
CA ASN A 491 -40.37 -8.82 20.07
C ASN A 491 -40.88 -9.39 18.74
N ARG A 492 -40.57 -10.65 18.38
CA ARG A 492 -41.03 -11.26 17.13
C ARG A 492 -42.53 -11.57 17.10
N LEU A 493 -43.13 -11.90 18.25
CA LEU A 493 -44.57 -12.18 18.37
C LEU A 493 -45.39 -10.89 18.20
N ALA A 494 -44.98 -9.81 18.87
CA ALA A 494 -45.62 -8.50 18.75
C ALA A 494 -45.35 -7.79 17.40
N GLU A 495 -44.41 -8.28 16.59
CA GLU A 495 -44.08 -7.82 15.23
C GLU A 495 -44.92 -8.51 14.15
N ALA A 496 -45.30 -9.78 14.37
CA ALA A 496 -46.24 -10.50 13.49
C ALA A 496 -47.67 -9.95 13.64
N ASP A 497 -48.05 -9.52 14.84
CA ASP A 497 -49.37 -8.97 15.13
C ASP A 497 -49.65 -7.64 14.40
N THR A 498 -48.67 -6.73 14.29
CA THR A 498 -48.89 -5.45 13.59
C THR A 498 -49.07 -5.64 12.09
N TYR A 499 -48.32 -6.57 11.49
CA TYR A 499 -48.49 -6.95 10.08
C TYR A 499 -49.82 -7.66 9.84
N ALA A 500 -50.21 -8.60 10.72
CA ALA A 500 -51.49 -9.31 10.63
C ALA A 500 -52.69 -8.36 10.76
N GLN A 501 -52.61 -7.36 11.67
CA GLN A 501 -53.66 -6.35 11.82
C GLN A 501 -53.83 -5.47 10.59
N MET A 502 -52.75 -5.17 9.86
CA MET A 502 -52.81 -4.44 8.59
C MET A 502 -53.40 -5.27 7.46
N GLU A 503 -53.01 -6.55 7.36
CA GLU A 503 -53.54 -7.45 6.32
C GLU A 503 -55.05 -7.67 6.54
N ASN A 504 -55.47 -7.81 7.80
CA ASN A 504 -56.89 -7.89 8.16
C ASN A 504 -57.66 -6.60 7.81
N ALA A 505 -57.04 -5.43 8.01
CA ALA A 505 -57.63 -4.15 7.59
C ALA A 505 -57.76 -4.07 6.06
N TYR A 506 -56.79 -4.59 5.31
CA TYR A 506 -56.85 -4.63 3.85
C TYR A 506 -57.89 -5.62 3.32
N ASN A 507 -57.99 -6.80 3.93
CA ASN A 507 -58.99 -7.82 3.60
C ASN A 507 -60.42 -7.28 3.74
N SER A 508 -60.67 -6.45 4.75
CA SER A 508 -61.97 -5.78 4.95
C SER A 508 -62.39 -4.87 3.77
N VAL A 509 -61.44 -4.33 3.02
CA VAL A 509 -61.71 -3.51 1.81
C VAL A 509 -61.74 -4.38 0.55
N LYS A 510 -61.01 -5.50 0.55
CA LYS A 510 -60.89 -6.43 -0.58
C LYS A 510 -62.19 -7.20 -0.89
N GLU A 511 -63.01 -7.45 0.12
CA GLU A 511 -64.27 -8.21 0.00
C GLU A 511 -65.44 -7.40 -0.56
N ILE A 512 -65.30 -6.08 -0.68
CA ILE A 512 -66.36 -5.18 -1.16
C ILE A 512 -66.26 -5.00 -2.68
N ASP A 513 -67.41 -4.92 -3.34
CA ASP A 513 -67.45 -4.50 -4.74
C ASP A 513 -67.11 -3.01 -4.87
N TYR A 514 -65.86 -2.74 -5.23
CA TYR A 514 -65.34 -1.39 -5.33
C TYR A 514 -65.66 -0.71 -6.67
N LEU A 515 -66.26 -1.43 -7.65
CA LEU A 515 -66.64 -0.89 -8.97
C LEU A 515 -68.07 -0.36 -9.01
N ASP A 516 -68.87 -0.62 -7.97
CA ASP A 516 -70.18 0.01 -7.83
C ASP A 516 -70.03 1.50 -7.47
N VAL A 517 -70.46 2.35 -8.40
CA VAL A 517 -70.42 3.82 -8.30
C VAL A 517 -71.81 4.39 -7.96
N SER A 518 -72.77 3.52 -7.59
CA SER A 518 -74.05 3.94 -7.04
C SER A 518 -73.86 4.68 -5.71
N VAL A 519 -74.87 5.45 -5.30
CA VAL A 519 -74.88 6.15 -4.01
C VAL A 519 -74.71 5.17 -2.84
N ASP A 520 -75.28 3.97 -2.96
CA ASP A 520 -75.17 2.90 -1.98
C ASP A 520 -73.75 2.31 -1.97
N GLY A 521 -73.17 2.03 -3.14
CA GLY A 521 -71.79 1.54 -3.28
C GLY A 521 -70.72 2.53 -2.80
N GLU A 522 -70.96 3.83 -2.97
CA GLU A 522 -70.08 4.88 -2.42
C GLU A 522 -70.13 4.90 -0.89
N SER A 523 -71.32 4.74 -0.29
CA SER A 523 -71.48 4.71 1.17
C SER A 523 -70.79 3.51 1.82
N VAL A 524 -70.92 2.32 1.22
CA VAL A 524 -70.32 1.07 1.70
C VAL A 524 -68.79 1.16 1.64
N PHE A 525 -68.24 1.68 0.55
CA PHE A 525 -66.80 1.87 0.41
C PHE A 525 -66.23 2.95 1.34
N ALA A 526 -66.94 4.07 1.52
CA ALA A 526 -66.54 5.10 2.47
C ALA A 526 -66.49 4.55 3.90
N ALA A 527 -67.47 3.72 4.29
CA ALA A 527 -67.48 3.04 5.59
C ALA A 527 -66.29 2.07 5.74
N ALA A 528 -65.94 1.34 4.67
CA ALA A 528 -64.80 0.43 4.66
C ALA A 528 -63.45 1.15 4.76
N LEU A 529 -63.29 2.26 4.02
CA LEU A 529 -62.12 3.12 4.12
C LEU A 529 -61.98 3.71 5.53
N LYS A 530 -63.09 4.13 6.15
CA LYS A 530 -63.08 4.63 7.53
C LYS A 530 -62.58 3.56 8.51
N ARG A 531 -63.12 2.33 8.43
CA ARG A 531 -62.65 1.19 9.24
C ARG A 531 -61.16 0.90 9.02
N TYR A 532 -60.71 0.91 7.78
CA TYR A 532 -59.29 0.76 7.45
C TYR A 532 -58.44 1.86 8.09
N THR A 533 -58.83 3.13 7.97
CA THR A 533 -58.08 4.25 8.55
C THR A 533 -58.01 4.16 10.07
N GLU A 534 -59.09 3.80 10.76
CA GLU A 534 -59.10 3.64 12.22
C GLU A 534 -58.16 2.51 12.67
N GLN A 535 -58.14 1.38 11.96
CA GLN A 535 -57.25 0.27 12.27
C GLN A 535 -55.78 0.63 12.00
N ILE A 536 -55.50 1.31 10.89
CA ILE A 536 -54.15 1.80 10.59
C ILE A 536 -53.69 2.83 11.62
N SER A 537 -54.53 3.78 12.05
CA SER A 537 -54.17 4.74 13.11
C SER A 537 -53.80 4.05 14.42
N ARG A 538 -54.43 2.92 14.77
CA ARG A 538 -54.02 2.11 15.94
C ARG A 538 -52.63 1.50 15.74
N THR A 539 -52.36 0.92 14.57
CA THR A 539 -51.04 0.36 14.25
C THR A 539 -49.95 1.44 14.22
N GLU A 540 -50.28 2.65 13.76
CA GLU A 540 -49.35 3.80 13.75
C GLU A 540 -49.02 4.28 15.16
N ASN A 541 -49.99 4.35 16.06
CA ASN A 541 -49.74 4.72 17.45
C ASN A 541 -48.85 3.70 18.17
N GLN A 542 -49.04 2.40 17.92
CA GLN A 542 -48.16 1.34 18.43
C GLN A 542 -46.75 1.42 17.83
N LEU A 543 -46.63 1.79 16.55
CA LEU A 543 -45.34 1.99 15.91
C LEU A 543 -44.63 3.23 16.44
N ALA A 544 -45.38 4.31 16.69
CA ALA A 544 -44.88 5.55 17.26
C ALA A 544 -44.34 5.35 18.69
N SER A 545 -45.00 4.56 19.52
CA SER A 545 -44.49 4.23 20.86
C SER A 545 -43.20 3.42 20.79
N LYS A 546 -43.14 2.38 19.95
CA LYS A 546 -41.92 1.57 19.76
C LYS A 546 -40.74 2.40 19.23
N LEU A 547 -41.00 3.35 18.32
CA LEU A 547 -39.97 4.23 17.78
C LEU A 547 -39.47 5.21 18.86
N ARG A 548 -40.38 5.74 19.70
CA ARG A 548 -40.01 6.56 20.87
C ARG A 548 -39.12 5.80 21.85
N ASP A 549 -39.43 4.54 22.13
CA ASP A 549 -38.62 3.71 23.03
C ASP A 549 -37.23 3.42 22.43
N GLN A 550 -37.14 3.17 21.12
CA GLN A 550 -35.86 2.99 20.43
C GLN A 550 -35.00 4.26 20.38
N LEU A 551 -35.62 5.44 20.21
CA LEU A 551 -34.92 6.72 20.28
C LEU A 551 -34.50 7.07 21.72
N GLY A 552 -35.32 6.73 22.71
CA GLY A 552 -34.99 6.88 24.12
C GLY A 552 -33.83 5.98 24.58
N GLY A 553 -33.65 4.82 23.94
CA GLY A 553 -32.54 3.90 24.20
C GLY A 553 -31.23 4.20 23.45
N ALA A 554 -31.23 5.13 22.50
CA ALA A 554 -30.03 5.47 21.72
C ALA A 554 -29.04 6.32 22.55
N ARG A 555 -27.76 5.94 22.56
CA ARG A 555 -26.74 6.63 23.38
C ARG A 555 -26.10 7.80 22.66
N ASN A 556 -26.10 7.79 21.33
CA ASN A 556 -25.40 8.79 20.51
C ASN A 556 -26.28 9.36 19.40
N ALA A 557 -26.01 10.61 19.00
CA ALA A 557 -26.75 11.26 17.92
C ALA A 557 -26.58 10.54 16.58
N ASN A 558 -25.43 9.92 16.32
CA ASN A 558 -25.22 9.10 15.11
C ASN A 558 -26.10 7.84 15.10
N GLU A 559 -26.35 7.22 16.27
CA GLU A 559 -27.28 6.10 16.38
C GLU A 559 -28.72 6.59 16.16
N MET A 560 -29.07 7.75 16.71
CA MET A 560 -30.34 8.40 16.43
C MET A 560 -30.50 8.68 14.92
N PHE A 561 -29.53 9.29 14.22
CA PHE A 561 -29.57 9.50 12.77
C PHE A 561 -29.69 8.18 11.98
N SER A 562 -29.05 7.11 12.42
CA SER A 562 -29.20 5.78 11.80
C SER A 562 -30.61 5.22 11.98
N ILE A 563 -31.25 5.49 13.12
CA ILE A 563 -32.66 5.15 13.34
C ILE A 563 -33.54 6.05 12.44
N PHE A 564 -33.36 7.37 12.43
CA PHE A 564 -34.14 8.29 11.59
C PHE A 564 -34.05 7.96 10.09
N SER A 565 -32.87 7.67 9.55
CA SER A 565 -32.71 7.27 8.13
C SER A 565 -33.43 5.96 7.79
N ARG A 566 -33.48 4.98 8.70
CA ARG A 566 -34.24 3.73 8.52
C ARG A 566 -35.74 3.97 8.50
N PHE A 567 -36.22 4.86 9.36
CA PHE A 567 -37.64 5.17 9.55
C PHE A 567 -38.11 6.38 8.71
N ASN A 568 -37.26 6.98 7.86
CA ASN A 568 -37.53 8.22 7.11
C ASN A 568 -38.88 8.22 6.38
N ALA A 569 -39.24 7.09 5.76
CA ALA A 569 -40.52 6.96 5.04
C ALA A 569 -41.78 6.96 5.95
N LEU A 570 -41.65 6.76 7.25
CA LEU A 570 -42.74 6.84 8.23
C LEU A 570 -42.91 8.23 8.84
N LEU A 571 -41.87 9.06 8.80
CA LEU A 571 -41.84 10.38 9.45
C LEU A 571 -42.77 11.41 8.78
N VAL A 572 -43.25 11.11 7.58
CA VAL A 572 -44.26 11.92 6.87
C VAL A 572 -45.63 11.83 7.55
N ARG A 573 -45.89 10.76 8.33
CA ARG A 573 -47.20 10.51 8.93
C ARG A 573 -47.46 11.39 10.15
N PRO A 574 -48.65 12.01 10.29
CA PRO A 574 -48.95 12.97 11.36
C PRO A 574 -48.75 12.43 12.79
N HIS A 575 -49.22 11.20 13.06
CA HIS A 575 -49.14 10.60 14.39
C HIS A 575 -47.70 10.25 14.79
N ILE A 576 -46.92 9.70 13.86
CA ILE A 576 -45.51 9.34 14.07
C ILE A 576 -44.66 10.61 14.20
N ARG A 577 -44.91 11.63 13.36
CA ARG A 577 -44.22 12.92 13.39
C ARG A 577 -44.44 13.67 14.71
N SER A 578 -45.68 13.71 15.20
CA SER A 578 -45.99 14.34 16.49
C SER A 578 -45.26 13.66 17.64
N ALA A 579 -45.10 12.34 17.60
CA ALA A 579 -44.44 11.59 18.66
C ALA A 579 -42.92 11.83 18.76
N ILE A 580 -42.29 12.30 17.68
CA ILE A 580 -40.82 12.36 17.49
C ILE A 580 -40.27 13.80 17.44
N SER A 581 -41.13 14.81 17.33
CA SER A 581 -40.76 16.23 17.18
C SER A 581 -39.74 16.73 18.22
N GLU A 582 -39.77 16.19 19.45
CA GLU A 582 -38.83 16.56 20.51
C GLU A 582 -37.38 16.11 20.19
N TYR A 583 -37.21 14.92 19.61
CA TYR A 583 -35.90 14.39 19.22
C TYR A 583 -35.38 15.04 17.94
N GLN A 584 -36.27 15.45 17.02
CA GLN A 584 -35.88 16.20 15.82
C GLN A 584 -35.19 17.52 16.19
N LYS A 585 -35.75 18.27 17.14
CA LYS A 585 -35.16 19.52 17.61
C LYS A 585 -33.76 19.31 18.22
N LYS A 586 -33.60 18.29 19.08
CA LYS A 586 -32.30 17.92 19.68
C LYS A 586 -31.24 17.56 18.63
N LEU A 587 -31.63 16.88 17.54
CA LEU A 587 -30.70 16.54 16.45
C LEU A 587 -30.33 17.75 15.59
N ILE A 588 -31.29 18.63 15.33
CA ILE A 588 -31.07 19.87 14.56
C ILE A 588 -30.12 20.80 15.32
N ASP A 589 -30.30 20.98 16.62
CA ASP A 589 -29.42 21.81 17.46
C ASP A 589 -27.99 21.27 17.47
N ARG A 590 -27.81 19.95 17.53
CA ARG A 590 -26.49 19.32 17.42
C ARG A 590 -25.86 19.52 16.04
N VAL A 591 -26.63 19.44 14.96
CA VAL A 591 -26.10 19.73 13.61
C VAL A 591 -25.71 21.19 13.48
N LYS A 592 -26.47 22.12 14.10
CA LYS A 592 -26.07 23.53 14.20
C LYS A 592 -24.71 23.68 14.89
N GLU A 593 -24.49 23.00 16.03
CA GLU A 593 -23.19 22.97 16.72
C GLU A 593 -22.07 22.34 15.88
N ASP A 594 -22.35 21.25 15.17
CA ASP A 594 -21.37 20.60 14.29
C ASP A 594 -20.98 21.51 13.10
N ILE A 595 -21.93 22.29 12.56
CA ILE A 595 -21.67 23.28 11.50
C ILE A 595 -20.87 24.46 12.02
N THR A 596 -21.18 24.99 13.22
CA THR A 596 -20.38 26.08 13.80
C THR A 596 -18.95 25.60 14.13
N TYR A 597 -18.78 24.34 14.54
CA TYR A 597 -17.47 23.73 14.68
C TYR A 597 -16.70 23.60 13.34
N LEU A 598 -17.39 23.27 12.24
CA LEU A 598 -16.75 23.31 10.91
C LEU A 598 -16.35 24.73 10.50
N GLN A 599 -17.11 25.75 10.90
CA GLN A 599 -16.80 27.16 10.62
C GLN A 599 -15.56 27.65 11.37
N THR A 600 -15.40 27.32 12.65
CA THR A 600 -14.18 27.65 13.41
C THR A 600 -12.97 26.94 12.83
N LYS A 601 -13.15 25.71 12.33
CA LYS A 601 -12.09 24.98 11.66
C LYS A 601 -11.61 25.64 10.37
N LEU A 602 -12.48 26.37 9.64
CA LEU A 602 -12.18 27.11 8.41
C LEU A 602 -11.33 28.38 8.62
N GLU A 603 -11.04 28.78 9.87
CA GLU A 603 -10.15 29.90 10.13
C GLU A 603 -8.80 29.74 9.39
N ARG A 604 -8.42 30.78 8.63
CA ARG A 604 -7.36 30.73 7.60
C ARG A 604 -6.02 30.21 8.12
N ASP A 605 -5.72 30.43 9.39
CA ASP A 605 -4.46 30.02 10.02
C ASP A 605 -4.43 28.52 10.33
N VAL A 606 -5.57 27.94 10.74
CA VAL A 606 -5.73 26.50 10.97
C VAL A 606 -5.64 25.73 9.65
N VAL A 607 -6.21 26.29 8.58
CA VAL A 607 -6.18 25.65 7.26
C VAL A 607 -4.76 25.57 6.71
N LYS A 608 -4.01 26.67 6.78
CA LYS A 608 -2.62 26.72 6.28
C LYS A 608 -1.72 25.80 7.10
N HIS A 609 -1.85 25.82 8.43
CA HIS A 609 -1.09 24.94 9.31
C HIS A 609 -1.40 23.45 9.05
N THR A 610 -2.68 23.09 8.89
CA THR A 610 -3.06 21.70 8.60
C THR A 610 -2.69 21.28 7.18
N ALA A 611 -2.76 22.17 6.19
CA ALA A 611 -2.29 21.91 4.84
C ALA A 611 -0.77 21.67 4.79
N LEU A 612 0.01 22.43 5.57
CA LEU A 612 1.46 22.21 5.71
C LEU A 612 1.76 20.85 6.36
N LEU A 613 1.06 20.52 7.44
CA LEU A 613 1.25 19.23 8.13
C LEU A 613 0.85 18.03 7.25
N VAL A 614 -0.21 18.17 6.45
CA VAL A 614 -0.61 17.15 5.46
C VAL A 614 0.40 17.07 4.32
N SER A 615 0.94 18.21 3.89
CA SER A 615 1.98 18.27 2.86
C SER A 615 3.22 17.49 3.28
N ASP A 616 3.70 17.74 4.50
CA ASP A 616 4.89 17.08 5.05
C ASP A 616 4.65 15.59 5.31
N ALA A 617 3.48 15.21 5.83
CA ALA A 617 3.20 13.81 6.22
C ALA A 617 2.81 12.90 5.06
N ARG A 618 2.22 13.43 3.97
CA ARG A 618 1.65 12.65 2.86
C ARG A 618 2.29 12.93 1.51
N ASP A 619 3.31 13.79 1.45
CA ASP A 619 3.97 14.21 0.20
C ASP A 619 2.95 14.76 -0.83
N VAL A 620 1.99 15.53 -0.33
CA VAL A 620 0.98 16.23 -1.14
C VAL A 620 1.35 17.70 -1.21
N PRO A 621 1.51 18.30 -2.40
CA PRO A 621 1.83 19.72 -2.50
C PRO A 621 0.87 20.63 -1.74
N GLU A 622 1.38 21.72 -1.17
CA GLU A 622 0.65 22.64 -0.30
C GLU A 622 -0.68 23.12 -0.89
N LEU A 623 -0.70 23.50 -2.17
CA LEU A 623 -1.92 23.91 -2.87
C LEU A 623 -2.95 22.78 -2.92
N SER A 624 -2.51 21.58 -3.29
CA SER A 624 -3.38 20.40 -3.41
C SER A 624 -3.89 19.94 -2.05
N ALA A 625 -3.06 20.02 -1.01
CA ALA A 625 -3.44 19.73 0.36
C ALA A 625 -4.50 20.73 0.86
N TYR A 626 -4.32 22.02 0.58
CA TYR A 626 -5.29 23.07 0.88
C TYR A 626 -6.65 22.82 0.21
N VAL A 627 -6.65 22.54 -1.10
CA VAL A 627 -7.88 22.26 -1.87
C VAL A 627 -8.56 20.97 -1.39
N CYS A 628 -7.79 19.91 -1.13
CA CYS A 628 -8.32 18.65 -0.61
C CYS A 628 -8.98 18.83 0.76
N TRP A 629 -8.39 19.65 1.62
CA TRP A 629 -8.95 19.95 2.93
C TRP A 629 -10.24 20.77 2.83
N LEU A 630 -10.29 21.77 1.95
CA LEU A 630 -11.52 22.52 1.66
C LEU A 630 -12.63 21.57 1.16
N LYS A 631 -12.32 20.71 0.21
CA LYS A 631 -13.26 19.72 -0.33
C LYS A 631 -13.71 18.70 0.71
N SER A 632 -12.85 18.35 1.67
CA SER A 632 -13.24 17.50 2.80
C SER A 632 -14.25 18.18 3.71
N ILE A 633 -14.13 19.49 3.95
CA ILE A 633 -15.11 20.23 4.75
C ILE A 633 -16.41 20.38 3.95
N GLU A 634 -16.33 20.63 2.65
CA GLU A 634 -17.50 20.67 1.76
C GLU A 634 -18.26 19.33 1.78
N ASN A 635 -17.56 18.20 1.71
CA ASN A 635 -18.18 16.88 1.79
C ASN A 635 -18.82 16.63 3.17
N ARG A 636 -18.15 17.00 4.26
CA ARG A 636 -18.73 16.88 5.61
C ARG A 636 -19.95 17.77 5.80
N LEU A 637 -19.95 18.97 5.20
CA LEU A 637 -21.12 19.85 5.18
C LEU A 637 -22.27 19.21 4.41
N LYS A 638 -22.00 18.59 3.25
CA LYS A 638 -23.00 17.82 2.49
C LYS A 638 -23.55 16.64 3.28
N ASP A 639 -22.70 15.92 4.02
CA ASP A 639 -23.14 14.84 4.91
C ASP A 639 -24.06 15.37 6.02
N TYR A 640 -23.75 16.53 6.61
CA TYR A 640 -24.63 17.16 7.60
C TYR A 640 -25.95 17.65 6.98
N MET A 641 -25.92 18.21 5.77
CA MET A 641 -27.14 18.55 5.03
C MET A 641 -27.98 17.30 4.74
N GLN A 642 -27.36 16.20 4.36
CA GLN A 642 -28.03 14.92 4.15
C GLN A 642 -28.64 14.37 5.46
N ARG A 643 -27.94 14.52 6.60
CA ARG A 643 -28.50 14.14 7.90
C ARG A 643 -29.70 14.99 8.31
N VAL A 644 -29.70 16.29 7.98
CA VAL A 644 -30.86 17.17 8.19
C VAL A 644 -32.01 16.76 7.28
N GLU A 645 -31.73 16.39 6.03
CA GLU A 645 -32.70 15.81 5.11
C GLU A 645 -33.27 14.47 5.61
N ASP A 646 -32.46 13.63 6.25
CA ASP A 646 -32.92 12.37 6.84
C ASP A 646 -33.85 12.57 8.06
N VAL A 647 -33.69 13.66 8.81
CA VAL A 647 -34.50 13.97 10.00
C VAL A 647 -35.83 14.64 9.64
N LEU A 648 -35.81 15.59 8.70
CA LEU A 648 -36.97 16.41 8.33
C LEU A 648 -37.63 15.94 7.02
N GLY A 649 -37.03 15.00 6.32
CA GLY A 649 -37.44 14.55 4.99
C GLY A 649 -36.96 15.49 3.88
N LYS A 650 -37.31 15.14 2.64
CA LYS A 650 -36.89 15.88 1.42
C LYS A 650 -37.34 17.34 1.38
N GLU A 651 -38.34 17.72 2.18
CA GLU A 651 -38.87 19.08 2.26
C GLU A 651 -38.33 19.88 3.47
N TRP A 652 -37.16 19.51 4.00
CA TRP A 652 -36.55 20.22 5.14
C TRP A 652 -36.34 21.72 4.90
N ALA A 653 -36.15 22.14 3.66
CA ALA A 653 -36.01 23.56 3.29
C ALA A 653 -37.29 24.41 3.50
N ARG A 654 -38.47 23.77 3.62
CA ARG A 654 -39.73 24.47 3.91
C ARG A 654 -39.92 24.72 5.41
N HIS A 655 -39.26 23.94 6.26
CA HIS A 655 -39.28 24.13 7.69
C HIS A 655 -38.53 25.41 8.10
N ILE A 656 -39.00 26.08 9.15
CA ILE A 656 -38.39 27.33 9.66
C ILE A 656 -36.93 27.08 10.05
N GLU A 657 -36.67 26.05 10.86
CA GLU A 657 -35.32 25.68 11.32
C GLU A 657 -34.42 25.16 10.19
N GLY A 658 -35.01 24.50 9.17
CA GLY A 658 -34.28 24.01 8.01
C GLY A 658 -33.93 25.12 7.01
N ARG A 659 -34.77 26.15 6.88
CA ARG A 659 -34.47 27.33 6.06
C ARG A 659 -33.29 28.12 6.60
N GLU A 660 -33.28 28.38 7.91
CA GLU A 660 -32.14 29.04 8.59
C GLU A 660 -30.83 28.26 8.39
N LEU A 661 -30.88 26.94 8.59
CA LEU A 661 -29.72 26.07 8.37
C LEU A 661 -29.25 26.09 6.93
N LYS A 662 -30.18 26.08 5.98
CA LYS A 662 -29.85 26.16 4.56
C LYS A 662 -29.15 27.47 4.23
N ASP A 663 -29.65 28.60 4.70
CA ASP A 663 -29.01 29.90 4.46
C ASP A 663 -27.59 29.97 5.06
N ILE A 664 -27.39 29.39 6.26
CA ILE A 664 -26.06 29.27 6.88
C ILE A 664 -25.14 28.37 6.05
N CYS A 665 -25.65 27.24 5.56
CA CYS A 665 -24.86 26.30 4.77
C CYS A 665 -24.54 26.83 3.37
N ASP A 666 -25.48 27.51 2.70
CA ASP A 666 -25.27 28.12 1.38
C ASP A 666 -24.24 29.25 1.47
N ASN A 667 -24.28 30.04 2.55
CA ASN A 667 -23.25 31.05 2.83
C ASN A 667 -21.90 30.43 3.18
N PHE A 668 -21.89 29.28 3.87
CA PHE A 668 -20.66 28.54 4.16
C PHE A 668 -20.08 27.94 2.88
N GLN A 669 -20.88 27.32 2.03
CA GLN A 669 -20.45 26.73 0.76
C GLN A 669 -19.77 27.76 -0.16
N LYS A 670 -20.33 28.98 -0.28
CA LYS A 670 -19.68 30.09 -1.02
C LYS A 670 -18.31 30.50 -0.47
N ARG A 671 -18.07 30.31 0.83
CA ARG A 671 -16.75 30.59 1.45
C ARG A 671 -15.74 29.47 1.23
N LEU A 672 -16.20 28.27 0.85
CA LEU A 672 -15.36 27.10 0.57
C LEU A 672 -14.94 26.97 -0.90
N ASP A 673 -15.33 27.90 -1.76
CA ASP A 673 -14.97 27.88 -3.18
C ASP A 673 -13.44 27.92 -3.36
N SER A 674 -12.90 26.86 -3.99
CA SER A 674 -11.46 26.66 -4.20
C SER A 674 -10.94 27.22 -5.53
N GLU A 675 -11.84 27.61 -6.43
CA GLU A 675 -11.51 28.20 -7.74
C GLU A 675 -10.59 29.43 -7.68
N PRO A 676 -10.74 30.43 -6.77
CA PRO A 676 -9.87 31.60 -6.76
C PRO A 676 -8.41 31.24 -6.47
N VAL A 677 -8.17 30.26 -5.58
CA VAL A 677 -6.82 29.82 -5.21
C VAL A 677 -6.16 29.05 -6.36
N ILE A 678 -6.94 28.24 -7.08
CA ILE A 678 -6.48 27.52 -8.27
C ILE A 678 -6.12 28.52 -9.39
N ASN A 679 -6.93 29.57 -9.59
CA ASN A 679 -6.68 30.57 -10.62
C ASN A 679 -5.43 31.40 -10.32
N GLU A 680 -5.20 31.81 -9.06
CA GLU A 680 -3.98 32.50 -8.65
C GLU A 680 -2.72 31.64 -8.91
N TRP A 681 -2.80 30.35 -8.62
CA TRP A 681 -1.72 29.41 -8.92
C TRP A 681 -1.50 29.23 -10.43
N LEU A 682 -2.57 29.12 -11.22
CA LEU A 682 -2.47 29.01 -12.68
C LEU A 682 -1.76 30.22 -13.30
N GLU A 683 -2.07 31.43 -12.83
CA GLU A 683 -1.36 32.64 -13.28
C GLU A 683 0.13 32.61 -12.93
N LYS A 684 0.47 32.22 -11.70
CA LYS A 684 1.88 32.10 -11.27
C LYS A 684 2.64 31.06 -12.08
N THR A 685 1.99 29.94 -12.40
CA THR A 685 2.60 28.81 -13.10
C THR A 685 2.79 29.09 -14.59
N GLN A 686 1.89 29.87 -15.21
CA GLN A 686 2.00 30.27 -16.62
C GLN A 686 3.05 31.35 -16.87
N LYS A 687 3.30 32.24 -15.89
CA LYS A 687 4.29 33.32 -15.98
C LYS A 687 5.74 32.84 -15.86
N LYS A 688 5.98 31.71 -15.20
CA LYS A 688 7.32 31.13 -15.05
C LYS A 688 7.69 30.27 -16.26
N GLU A 689 8.83 30.55 -16.90
CA GLU A 689 9.45 29.65 -17.87
C GLU A 689 10.34 28.65 -17.13
N TRP A 690 9.91 27.39 -17.11
CA TRP A 690 10.52 26.36 -16.26
C TRP A 690 11.81 25.76 -16.84
N MET A 691 12.08 25.95 -18.14
CA MET A 691 13.18 25.31 -18.87
C MET A 691 13.83 26.27 -19.87
N SER A 692 14.42 27.38 -19.39
CA SER A 692 15.13 28.32 -20.28
C SER A 692 16.48 27.79 -20.79
N ASN A 693 17.06 26.77 -20.13
CA ASN A 693 18.31 26.13 -20.55
C ASN A 693 18.15 24.61 -20.60
N LYS A 694 18.30 24.02 -21.80
CA LYS A 694 18.07 22.58 -22.04
C LYS A 694 19.22 21.67 -21.58
N ARG A 695 20.32 22.24 -21.08
CA ARG A 695 21.50 21.48 -20.63
C ARG A 695 21.22 20.76 -19.32
N VAL A 696 21.77 19.56 -19.19
CA VAL A 696 21.60 18.68 -18.03
C VAL A 696 22.39 19.16 -16.82
N PHE A 697 23.60 19.69 -17.03
CA PHE A 697 24.49 20.14 -15.96
C PHE A 697 24.67 21.67 -15.94
N THR A 698 24.77 22.20 -14.74
CA THR A 698 25.10 23.61 -14.42
C THR A 698 26.16 23.62 -13.33
N THR A 699 26.98 24.68 -13.29
CA THR A 699 28.00 24.85 -12.26
C THR A 699 27.54 25.89 -11.25
N GLU A 700 27.46 25.50 -9.97
CA GLU A 700 27.19 26.41 -8.86
C GLU A 700 28.51 26.80 -8.18
N LYS A 701 28.65 28.07 -7.82
CA LYS A 701 29.78 28.56 -7.02
C LYS A 701 29.38 28.44 -5.56
N HIS A 702 30.05 27.57 -4.82
CA HIS A 702 29.91 27.46 -3.37
C HIS A 702 31.15 28.03 -2.68
N GLN A 703 30.97 28.59 -1.49
CA GLN A 703 32.06 29.00 -0.60
C GLN A 703 32.05 28.12 0.65
N LYS A 704 33.21 27.49 0.96
CA LYS A 704 33.54 26.84 2.24
C LYS A 704 34.95 27.34 2.57
N GLU A 705 35.17 27.75 3.82
CA GLU A 705 36.49 28.19 4.33
C GLU A 705 37.20 29.25 3.46
N GLY A 706 36.46 30.22 2.91
CA GLY A 706 37.04 31.34 2.15
C GLY A 706 37.55 31.00 0.75
N LYS A 707 37.57 29.72 0.34
CA LYS A 707 37.90 29.30 -1.04
C LYS A 707 36.61 29.07 -1.84
N GLN A 708 36.57 29.63 -3.05
CA GLN A 708 35.48 29.37 -3.99
C GLN A 708 35.67 27.98 -4.62
N PHE A 709 34.70 27.10 -4.45
CA PHE A 709 34.66 25.81 -5.13
C PHE A 709 33.47 25.74 -6.09
N LEU A 710 33.71 25.15 -7.27
CA LEU A 710 32.67 24.93 -8.27
C LEU A 710 32.07 23.56 -8.02
N LYS A 711 30.77 23.54 -7.71
CA LYS A 711 29.98 22.32 -7.54
C LYS A 711 29.21 22.02 -8.82
N LEU A 712 29.19 20.76 -9.23
CA LEU A 712 28.37 20.31 -10.35
C LEU A 712 26.94 20.12 -9.86
N LYS A 713 25.97 20.77 -10.50
CA LYS A 713 24.55 20.61 -10.18
C LYS A 713 23.76 20.23 -11.42
N VAL A 714 22.92 19.22 -11.27
CA VAL A 714 21.92 18.87 -12.28
C VAL A 714 20.89 19.99 -12.38
N ASN A 715 20.66 20.49 -13.58
CA ASN A 715 19.72 21.56 -13.88
C ASN A 715 18.28 21.06 -13.83
N PHE A 716 17.82 20.73 -12.62
CA PHE A 716 16.46 20.29 -12.33
C PHE A 716 16.03 20.87 -10.98
N SER A 717 15.07 21.80 -10.99
CA SER A 717 14.59 22.42 -9.75
C SER A 717 13.48 21.59 -9.10
N PRO A 718 13.44 21.51 -7.76
CA PRO A 718 12.41 20.77 -7.02
C PRO A 718 10.99 21.30 -7.30
N ASP A 719 10.86 22.59 -7.62
CA ASP A 719 9.59 23.24 -7.97
C ASP A 719 8.88 22.57 -9.17
N ILE A 720 9.63 22.04 -10.13
CA ILE A 720 9.07 21.38 -11.32
C ILE A 720 8.36 20.09 -10.93
N MET A 721 8.89 19.34 -9.96
CA MET A 721 8.24 18.14 -9.42
C MET A 721 6.96 18.50 -8.65
N ILE A 722 7.00 19.57 -7.84
CA ILE A 722 5.85 20.03 -7.07
C ILE A 722 4.68 20.32 -8.02
N ILE A 723 4.93 20.98 -9.15
CA ILE A 723 3.91 21.25 -10.17
C ILE A 723 3.39 19.98 -10.83
N ALA A 724 4.28 19.03 -11.15
CA ALA A 724 3.84 17.75 -11.72
C ALA A 724 2.92 16.98 -10.75
N LYS A 725 3.23 17.02 -9.45
CA LYS A 725 2.39 16.46 -8.38
C LYS A 725 1.07 17.24 -8.25
N GLU A 726 1.10 18.56 -8.28
CA GLU A 726 -0.09 19.43 -8.22
C GLU A 726 -1.03 19.18 -9.40
N VAL A 727 -0.51 19.13 -10.62
CA VAL A 727 -1.30 18.85 -11.83
C VAL A 727 -1.94 17.47 -11.77
N ARG A 728 -1.23 16.46 -11.25
CA ARG A 728 -1.79 15.10 -11.08
C ARG A 728 -2.94 15.10 -10.07
N MET A 729 -2.77 15.76 -8.93
CA MET A 729 -3.79 15.85 -7.88
C MET A 729 -5.00 16.69 -8.31
N LEU A 730 -4.78 17.84 -8.94
CA LEU A 730 -5.84 18.68 -9.49
C LEU A 730 -6.64 17.95 -10.59
N LYS A 731 -5.97 17.15 -11.43
CA LYS A 731 -6.64 16.28 -12.40
C LYS A 731 -7.47 15.20 -11.71
N ALA A 732 -6.96 14.57 -10.65
CA ALA A 732 -7.72 13.59 -9.86
C ALA A 732 -8.96 14.23 -9.18
N MET A 733 -8.89 15.53 -8.86
CA MET A 733 -10.01 16.32 -8.34
C MET A 733 -10.99 16.83 -9.41
N ASN A 734 -10.80 16.45 -10.70
CA ASN A 734 -11.58 16.85 -11.88
C ASN A 734 -11.52 18.36 -12.23
N VAL A 735 -10.45 19.05 -11.84
CA VAL A 735 -10.23 20.46 -12.21
C VAL A 735 -9.68 20.54 -13.64
N ARG A 736 -10.17 21.49 -14.45
CA ARG A 736 -9.66 21.73 -15.81
C ARG A 736 -8.35 22.50 -15.76
N ILE A 737 -7.29 21.91 -16.29
CA ILE A 737 -5.94 22.49 -16.31
C ILE A 737 -5.58 22.91 -17.74
N PRO A 738 -5.04 24.12 -17.97
CA PRO A 738 -4.55 24.54 -19.28
C PRO A 738 -3.52 23.57 -19.88
N PHE A 739 -3.64 23.31 -21.18
CA PHE A 739 -2.81 22.33 -21.89
C PHE A 739 -1.30 22.61 -21.77
N LYS A 740 -0.89 23.89 -21.77
CA LYS A 740 0.53 24.29 -21.62
C LYS A 740 1.13 23.77 -20.30
N VAL A 741 0.40 23.91 -19.19
CA VAL A 741 0.83 23.48 -17.85
C VAL A 741 0.81 21.94 -17.74
N LEU A 742 -0.18 21.31 -18.38
CA LEU A 742 -0.25 19.84 -18.44
C LEU A 742 0.94 19.25 -19.21
N ASN A 743 1.30 19.82 -20.34
CA ASN A 743 2.43 19.36 -21.16
C ASN A 743 3.77 19.53 -20.40
N THR A 744 3.97 20.68 -19.73
CA THR A 744 5.16 20.88 -18.89
C THR A 744 5.24 19.89 -17.74
N ALA A 745 4.11 19.56 -17.09
CA ALA A 745 4.06 18.56 -16.03
C ALA A 745 4.33 17.13 -16.53
N GLN A 746 3.85 16.78 -17.73
CA GLN A 746 4.13 15.49 -18.36
C GLN A 746 5.60 15.34 -18.73
N GLN A 747 6.18 16.38 -19.35
CA GLN A 747 7.62 16.41 -19.66
C GLN A 747 8.44 16.31 -18.38
N ALA A 748 8.12 17.09 -17.35
CA ALA A 748 8.77 17.02 -16.05
C ALA A 748 8.71 15.62 -15.42
N SER A 749 7.54 14.98 -15.45
CA SER A 749 7.36 13.64 -14.90
C SER A 749 8.16 12.57 -15.65
N ALA A 750 8.40 12.76 -16.96
CA ALA A 750 9.25 11.87 -17.75
C ALA A 750 10.74 12.10 -17.45
N MET A 751 11.15 13.35 -17.23
CA MET A 751 12.54 13.69 -16.92
C MET A 751 12.95 13.40 -15.47
N TYR A 752 11.98 13.36 -14.55
CA TYR A 752 12.21 13.27 -13.11
C TYR A 752 13.05 12.04 -12.67
N PRO A 753 12.77 10.81 -13.11
CA PRO A 753 13.56 9.64 -12.71
C PRO A 753 15.05 9.81 -13.07
N TYR A 754 15.31 10.28 -14.29
CA TYR A 754 16.67 10.55 -14.78
C TYR A 754 17.36 11.65 -13.97
N ALA A 755 16.64 12.72 -13.65
CA ALA A 755 17.17 13.82 -12.87
C ALA A 755 17.54 13.41 -11.44
N ILE A 756 16.67 12.65 -10.75
CA ILE A 756 16.95 12.16 -9.39
C ILE A 756 18.18 11.26 -9.41
N SER A 757 18.22 10.27 -10.30
CA SER A 757 19.36 9.35 -10.35
C SER A 757 20.67 10.06 -10.62
N LEU A 758 20.67 11.13 -11.43
CA LEU A 758 21.86 11.96 -11.65
C LEU A 758 22.21 12.81 -10.44
N ILE A 759 21.21 13.40 -9.76
CA ILE A 759 21.42 14.18 -8.53
C ILE A 759 22.00 13.28 -7.43
N GLU A 760 21.42 12.10 -7.25
CA GLU A 760 21.86 11.11 -6.29
C GLU A 760 23.26 10.61 -6.63
N SER A 761 23.53 10.27 -7.90
CA SER A 761 24.86 9.85 -8.35
C SER A 761 25.91 10.95 -8.14
N ILE A 762 25.59 12.23 -8.39
CA ILE A 762 26.52 13.34 -8.12
C ILE A 762 26.72 13.53 -6.62
N ASN A 763 25.66 13.47 -5.82
CA ASN A 763 25.78 13.59 -4.36
C ASN A 763 26.59 12.44 -3.76
N ILE A 764 26.39 11.20 -4.21
CA ILE A 764 27.19 10.03 -3.81
C ILE A 764 28.64 10.23 -4.25
N TYR A 765 28.88 10.72 -5.47
CA TYR A 765 30.24 11.02 -5.96
C TYR A 765 30.93 12.12 -5.15
N GLU A 766 30.22 13.16 -4.75
CA GLU A 766 30.76 14.22 -3.88
C GLU A 766 31.03 13.71 -2.48
N PHE A 767 30.08 12.99 -1.88
CA PHE A 767 30.24 12.38 -0.58
C PHE A 767 31.44 11.41 -0.55
N THR A 768 31.57 10.56 -1.57
CA THR A 768 32.74 9.67 -1.73
C THR A 768 34.03 10.45 -1.92
N ASN A 769 34.04 11.57 -2.64
CA ASN A 769 35.22 12.42 -2.73
C ASN A 769 35.57 13.12 -1.40
N GLU A 770 34.58 13.54 -0.61
CA GLU A 770 34.80 14.07 0.74
C GLU A 770 35.40 12.97 1.64
N LEU A 771 34.88 11.73 1.59
CA LEU A 771 35.46 10.58 2.28
C LEU A 771 36.90 10.29 1.86
N VAL A 772 37.18 10.26 0.55
CA VAL A 772 38.54 10.05 0.03
C VAL A 772 39.47 11.19 0.44
N SER A 773 39.00 12.43 0.44
CA SER A 773 39.81 13.59 0.85
C SER A 773 40.12 13.60 2.35
N SER A 774 39.24 13.01 3.17
CA SER A 774 39.45 12.91 4.63
C SER A 774 40.59 11.95 5.01
N ARG A 775 40.95 11.02 4.12
CA ARG A 775 41.96 9.98 4.38
C ARG A 775 43.10 10.04 3.36
N SER A 776 44.29 10.38 3.83
CA SER A 776 45.50 10.44 2.99
C SER A 776 45.91 9.04 2.49
N GLY A 777 46.33 8.94 1.23
CA GLY A 777 46.81 7.70 0.60
C GLY A 777 45.77 6.91 -0.20
N ILE A 778 44.47 7.12 0.03
CA ILE A 778 43.38 6.46 -0.72
C ILE A 778 43.30 6.96 -2.17
N GLU A 779 43.59 8.24 -2.40
CA GLU A 779 43.44 8.91 -3.69
C GLU A 779 44.21 8.22 -4.84
N ILE A 780 45.37 7.65 -4.52
CA ILE A 780 46.25 6.97 -5.49
C ILE A 780 45.59 5.67 -6.01
N LEU A 781 44.95 4.91 -5.11
CA LEU A 781 44.36 3.61 -5.38
C LEU A 781 43.09 3.69 -6.22
N VAL A 782 42.30 4.75 -6.04
CA VAL A 782 40.98 4.91 -6.67
C VAL A 782 41.00 5.87 -7.88
N SER A 783 42.19 6.25 -8.34
CA SER A 783 42.38 7.18 -9.46
C SER A 783 41.79 6.69 -10.79
N SER A 784 41.77 5.38 -11.04
CA SER A 784 41.12 4.76 -12.21
C SER A 784 39.61 5.03 -12.26
N TYR A 785 38.91 4.83 -11.14
CA TYR A 785 37.46 5.04 -11.04
C TYR A 785 37.08 6.52 -11.11
N ARG A 786 37.89 7.42 -10.51
CA ARG A 786 37.71 8.89 -10.68
C ARG A 786 37.88 9.31 -12.14
N LYS A 787 38.81 8.69 -12.86
CA LYS A 787 39.00 8.94 -14.30
C LYS A 787 37.80 8.42 -15.12
N ALA A 788 37.27 7.25 -14.79
CA ALA A 788 36.08 6.68 -15.45
C ALA A 788 34.84 7.59 -15.30
N PHE A 789 34.60 8.13 -14.10
CA PHE A 789 33.52 9.10 -13.90
C PHE A 789 33.78 10.42 -14.65
N ARG A 790 35.02 10.92 -14.66
CA ARG A 790 35.38 12.14 -15.41
C ARG A 790 35.12 12.01 -16.91
N THR A 791 35.46 10.87 -17.51
CA THR A 791 35.16 10.61 -18.93
C THR A 791 33.65 10.58 -19.20
N LEU A 792 32.85 10.01 -18.31
CA LEU A 792 31.39 10.06 -18.44
C LEU A 792 30.86 11.49 -18.28
N LEU A 793 31.44 12.29 -17.40
CA LEU A 793 31.06 13.69 -17.20
C LEU A 793 31.37 14.54 -18.45
N GLU A 794 32.49 14.28 -19.13
CA GLU A 794 32.84 14.92 -20.41
C GLU A 794 31.80 14.62 -21.50
N ASP A 795 31.36 13.36 -21.63
CA ASP A 795 30.26 12.98 -22.52
C ASP A 795 28.96 13.71 -22.15
N GLY A 796 28.70 13.85 -20.84
CA GLY A 796 27.51 14.44 -20.25
C GLY A 796 27.33 15.94 -20.46
N ILE A 797 28.42 16.71 -20.58
CA ILE A 797 28.36 18.18 -20.76
C ILE A 797 27.65 18.56 -22.07
N SER A 798 27.72 17.70 -23.09
CA SER A 798 27.10 17.92 -24.39
C SER A 798 25.61 17.56 -24.45
N LEU A 799 25.10 16.83 -23.45
CA LEU A 799 23.73 16.30 -23.46
C LEU A 799 22.69 17.35 -23.05
N THR A 800 21.55 17.29 -23.74
CA THR A 800 20.32 18.00 -23.37
C THR A 800 19.26 17.01 -22.89
N TRP A 801 18.31 17.50 -22.09
CA TRP A 801 17.19 16.70 -21.57
C TRP A 801 16.38 15.97 -22.65
N ASP A 802 16.34 16.47 -23.89
CA ASP A 802 15.61 15.86 -25.01
C ASP A 802 16.38 14.72 -25.73
N SER A 803 17.58 14.36 -25.24
CA SER A 803 18.46 13.41 -25.93
C SER A 803 18.02 11.95 -25.70
N TYR A 804 17.86 11.18 -26.79
CA TYR A 804 17.51 9.74 -26.74
C TYR A 804 18.53 8.88 -25.96
N ARG A 805 19.77 9.36 -25.80
CA ARG A 805 20.85 8.65 -25.10
C ARG A 805 20.82 8.81 -23.57
N MET A 806 19.84 9.54 -23.03
CA MET A 806 19.80 9.88 -21.61
C MET A 806 19.71 8.65 -20.70
N ASP A 807 18.83 7.70 -21.00
CA ASP A 807 18.61 6.51 -20.18
C ASP A 807 19.88 5.67 -20.03
N ASN A 808 20.54 5.39 -21.15
CA ASN A 808 21.81 4.66 -21.18
C ASN A 808 22.94 5.43 -20.49
N TYR A 809 22.95 6.75 -20.61
CA TYR A 809 23.93 7.60 -19.96
C TYR A 809 23.76 7.61 -18.43
N VAL A 810 22.53 7.80 -17.96
CA VAL A 810 22.16 7.80 -16.54
C VAL A 810 22.51 6.47 -15.89
N ALA A 811 22.19 5.35 -16.53
CA ALA A 811 22.56 4.02 -16.03
C ALA A 811 24.08 3.87 -15.90
N LYS A 812 24.84 4.22 -16.93
CA LYS A 812 26.32 4.16 -16.89
C LYS A 812 26.94 5.04 -15.81
N VAL A 813 26.38 6.24 -15.59
CA VAL A 813 26.83 7.15 -14.54
C VAL A 813 26.53 6.57 -13.16
N SER A 814 25.33 6.04 -12.96
CA SER A 814 24.93 5.41 -11.70
C SER A 814 25.78 4.18 -11.39
N ASP A 815 26.01 3.29 -12.37
CA ASP A 815 26.86 2.11 -12.22
C ASP A 815 28.32 2.49 -11.91
N ALA A 816 28.85 3.51 -12.57
CA ALA A 816 30.23 3.97 -12.32
C ALA A 816 30.39 4.59 -10.92
N VAL A 817 29.40 5.37 -10.46
CA VAL A 817 29.42 5.98 -9.12
C VAL A 817 29.20 4.94 -8.03
N THR A 818 28.28 3.99 -8.21
CA THR A 818 28.05 2.90 -7.25
C THR A 818 29.27 2.00 -7.14
N ALA A 819 29.87 1.61 -8.27
CA ALA A 819 31.13 0.86 -8.28
C ALA A 819 32.27 1.64 -7.59
N TYR A 820 32.37 2.96 -7.80
CA TYR A 820 33.32 3.81 -7.09
C TYR A 820 33.05 3.83 -5.58
N HIS A 821 31.80 4.02 -5.17
CA HIS A 821 31.40 4.05 -3.76
C HIS A 821 31.67 2.72 -3.04
N GLU A 822 31.26 1.60 -3.63
CA GLU A 822 31.49 0.26 -3.09
C GLU A 822 32.98 -0.03 -2.94
N LYS A 823 33.78 0.30 -3.96
CA LYS A 823 35.24 0.09 -3.92
C LYS A 823 35.94 1.00 -2.91
N VAL A 824 35.46 2.23 -2.73
CA VAL A 824 35.97 3.14 -1.69
C VAL A 824 35.65 2.62 -0.29
N ASN A 825 34.43 2.13 -0.05
CA ASN A 825 34.06 1.56 1.26
C ASN A 825 34.83 0.27 1.56
N GLU A 826 34.95 -0.64 0.59
CA GLU A 826 35.77 -1.86 0.72
C GLU A 826 37.23 -1.50 1.06
N LEU A 827 37.77 -0.48 0.40
CA LEU A 827 39.12 0.01 0.63
C LEU A 827 39.27 0.66 2.03
N ILE A 828 38.30 1.43 2.47
CA ILE A 828 38.27 2.02 3.82
C ILE A 828 38.29 0.92 4.89
N ASP A 829 37.49 -0.13 4.74
CA ASP A 829 37.46 -1.25 5.70
C ASP A 829 38.79 -2.00 5.76
N VAL A 830 39.44 -2.22 4.61
CA VAL A 830 40.76 -2.86 4.55
C VAL A 830 41.83 -1.96 5.15
N ILE A 831 41.76 -0.64 4.91
CA ILE A 831 42.69 0.34 5.50
C ILE A 831 42.49 0.42 7.01
N ASP A 832 41.26 0.42 7.53
CA ASP A 832 41.00 0.44 8.97
C ASP A 832 41.55 -0.82 9.66
N LYS A 833 41.44 -1.98 9.01
CA LYS A 833 42.10 -3.20 9.47
C LYS A 833 43.62 -3.06 9.45
N LEU A 834 44.19 -2.50 8.39
CA LEU A 834 45.63 -2.28 8.30
C LEU A 834 46.15 -1.26 9.32
N ASP A 835 45.45 -0.15 9.53
CA ASP A 835 45.79 0.85 10.54
C ASP A 835 45.64 0.29 11.96
N GLY A 836 44.62 -0.54 12.20
CA GLY A 836 44.47 -1.29 13.45
C GLY A 836 45.62 -2.27 13.68
N GLU A 837 46.01 -3.03 12.67
CA GLU A 837 47.17 -3.93 12.73
C GLU A 837 48.48 -3.14 12.90
N LEU A 838 48.63 -1.97 12.26
CA LEU A 838 49.80 -1.08 12.42
C LEU A 838 49.87 -0.48 13.81
N ALA A 839 48.74 -0.13 14.41
CA ALA A 839 48.64 0.33 15.79
C ALA A 839 49.01 -0.81 16.75
N SER A 840 48.50 -2.02 16.51
CA SER A 840 48.84 -3.21 17.31
C SER A 840 50.34 -3.58 17.20
N LEU A 841 50.97 -3.33 16.06
CA LEU A 841 52.41 -3.54 15.87
C LEU A 841 53.26 -2.64 16.78
N ALA A 842 52.72 -1.50 17.21
CA ALA A 842 53.38 -0.60 18.15
C ALA A 842 53.30 -1.11 19.61
N THR A 843 52.30 -1.89 19.99
CA THR A 843 52.02 -2.30 21.38
C THR A 843 52.04 -3.80 21.65
N CYS A 844 52.20 -4.64 20.62
CA CYS A 844 52.17 -6.09 20.79
C CYS A 844 53.40 -6.61 21.56
N GLU A 845 53.36 -7.89 21.92
CA GLU A 845 54.47 -8.55 22.60
C GLU A 845 55.69 -8.64 21.68
N TYR A 846 56.88 -8.34 22.22
CA TYR A 846 58.12 -8.35 21.46
C TYR A 846 58.63 -9.79 21.25
N SER A 847 58.00 -10.49 20.31
CA SER A 847 58.34 -11.87 19.94
C SER A 847 58.27 -12.09 18.43
N LEU A 848 59.14 -12.97 17.93
CA LEU A 848 59.24 -13.31 16.52
C LEU A 848 57.92 -13.85 15.92
N PRO A 849 57.16 -14.76 16.57
CA PRO A 849 55.92 -15.29 16.01
C PRO A 849 54.77 -14.26 16.02
N VAL A 850 54.68 -13.41 17.05
CA VAL A 850 53.59 -12.42 17.17
C VAL A 850 53.75 -11.33 16.11
N ILE A 851 54.94 -10.72 16.02
CA ILE A 851 55.25 -9.71 15.00
C ILE A 851 55.11 -10.31 13.59
N GLY A 852 55.59 -11.53 13.39
CA GLY A 852 55.43 -12.25 12.11
C GLY A 852 53.97 -12.49 11.73
N SER A 853 53.10 -12.81 12.70
CA SER A 853 51.67 -13.02 12.45
C SER A 853 50.95 -11.74 12.02
N HIS A 854 51.26 -10.60 12.65
CA HIS A 854 50.71 -9.29 12.27
C HIS A 854 51.16 -8.90 10.84
N LEU A 855 52.44 -9.08 10.51
CA LEU A 855 52.96 -8.82 9.16
C LEU A 855 52.34 -9.76 8.10
N GLN A 856 52.06 -11.02 8.44
CA GLN A 856 51.34 -11.94 7.55
C GLN A 856 49.89 -11.52 7.34
N ASN A 857 49.20 -11.04 8.37
CA ASN A 857 47.84 -10.51 8.24
C ASN A 857 47.82 -9.23 7.39
N MET A 858 48.78 -8.33 7.59
CA MET A 858 48.95 -7.15 6.73
C MET A 858 49.21 -7.57 5.28
N GLN A 859 50.06 -8.55 5.04
CA GLN A 859 50.31 -9.08 3.69
C GLN A 859 49.04 -9.67 3.07
N LYS A 860 48.23 -10.43 3.82
CA LYS A 860 46.94 -10.94 3.33
C LYS A 860 45.97 -9.82 2.93
N ASN A 861 45.90 -8.76 3.73
CA ASN A 861 45.08 -7.59 3.41
C ASN A 861 45.58 -6.86 2.15
N VAL A 862 46.91 -6.73 1.98
CA VAL A 862 47.52 -6.19 0.75
C VAL A 862 47.26 -7.10 -0.46
N ASP A 863 47.31 -8.42 -0.28
CA ASP A 863 47.01 -9.39 -1.32
C ASP A 863 45.52 -9.32 -1.74
N GLN A 864 44.60 -9.12 -0.79
CA GLN A 864 43.19 -8.85 -1.10
C GLN A 864 43.01 -7.58 -1.95
N LEU A 865 43.75 -6.51 -1.65
CA LEU A 865 43.75 -5.30 -2.49
C LEU A 865 44.32 -5.57 -3.89
N SER A 866 45.29 -6.47 -4.04
CA SER A 866 45.81 -6.85 -5.37
C SER A 866 44.76 -7.55 -6.24
N LEU A 867 43.86 -8.33 -5.62
CA LEU A 867 42.72 -8.96 -6.31
C LEU A 867 41.62 -7.94 -6.69
N GLY A 868 41.53 -6.83 -5.95
CA GLY A 868 40.51 -5.79 -6.12
C GLY A 868 40.69 -4.88 -7.35
N GLY A 869 41.77 -5.04 -8.12
CA GLY A 869 41.98 -4.28 -9.37
C GLY A 869 42.27 -2.79 -9.18
N PHE A 870 42.81 -2.39 -8.01
CA PHE A 870 43.16 -1.00 -7.73
C PHE A 870 44.40 -0.56 -8.53
N SER A 871 44.36 0.66 -9.06
CA SER A 871 45.48 1.26 -9.77
C SER A 871 46.58 1.67 -8.79
N SER A 872 47.85 1.54 -9.18
CA SER A 872 48.99 2.06 -8.40
C SER A 872 49.16 1.45 -6.99
N LEU A 873 48.76 0.18 -6.79
CA LEU A 873 48.97 -0.55 -5.54
C LEU A 873 50.45 -0.58 -5.11
N ASN A 874 51.39 -0.67 -6.04
CA ASN A 874 52.82 -0.76 -5.74
C ASN A 874 53.32 0.48 -4.98
N ALA A 875 52.96 1.68 -5.45
CA ALA A 875 53.38 2.92 -4.81
C ALA A 875 52.78 3.08 -3.40
N TRP A 876 51.54 2.64 -3.22
CA TRP A 876 50.90 2.64 -1.90
C TRP A 876 51.47 1.57 -0.97
N ALA A 877 51.78 0.38 -1.48
CA ALA A 877 52.44 -0.68 -0.72
C ALA A 877 53.85 -0.26 -0.26
N ASP A 878 54.59 0.50 -1.08
CA ASP A 878 55.88 1.07 -0.71
C ASP A 878 55.75 2.14 0.40
N GLU A 879 54.68 2.94 0.39
CA GLU A 879 54.40 3.90 1.47
C GLU A 879 54.02 3.18 2.77
N LEU A 880 53.21 2.12 2.67
CA LEU A 880 52.87 1.25 3.80
C LEU A 880 54.11 0.58 4.39
N ASP A 881 54.99 0.03 3.55
CA ASP A 881 56.23 -0.61 3.98
C ASP A 881 57.16 0.37 4.71
N LYS A 882 57.25 1.62 4.23
CA LYS A 882 57.98 2.70 4.94
C LYS A 882 57.37 3.02 6.31
N LYS A 883 56.03 3.03 6.43
CA LYS A 883 55.35 3.26 7.72
C LYS A 883 55.62 2.12 8.71
N ILE A 884 55.61 0.88 8.23
CA ILE A 884 55.97 -0.32 9.02
C ILE A 884 57.42 -0.24 9.49
N GLU A 885 58.34 0.09 8.57
CA GLU A 885 59.76 0.22 8.86
C GLU A 885 60.02 1.26 9.97
N GLN A 886 59.36 2.41 9.93
CA GLN A 886 59.47 3.44 10.97
C GLN A 886 58.96 2.97 12.34
N LYS A 887 57.83 2.23 12.38
CA LYS A 887 57.24 1.73 13.63
C LYS A 887 58.11 0.62 14.25
N LEU A 888 58.55 -0.32 13.42
CA LEU A 888 59.46 -1.37 13.85
C LEU A 888 60.82 -0.81 14.29
N ALA A 889 61.31 0.27 13.66
CA ALA A 889 62.53 0.94 14.08
C ALA A 889 62.45 1.58 15.46
N ARG A 890 61.35 2.28 15.77
CA ARG A 890 61.09 2.80 17.13
C ARG A 890 61.08 1.69 18.18
N ARG A 891 60.47 0.55 17.84
CA ARG A 891 60.33 -0.57 18.77
C ARG A 891 61.64 -1.33 18.96
N CYS A 892 62.44 -1.46 17.91
CA CYS A 892 63.80 -2.00 17.99
C CYS A 892 64.70 -1.10 18.86
N GLU A 893 64.59 0.23 18.72
CA GLU A 893 65.32 1.18 19.56
C GLU A 893 64.97 1.02 21.04
N GLN A 894 63.67 0.95 21.36
CA GLN A 894 63.19 0.71 22.73
C GLN A 894 63.67 -0.63 23.28
N ALA A 895 63.65 -1.69 22.46
CA ALA A 895 64.16 -3.00 22.87
C ALA A 895 65.67 -2.94 23.20
N ILE A 896 66.48 -2.27 22.37
CA ILE A 896 67.92 -2.12 22.64
C ILE A 896 68.17 -1.27 23.89
N GLN A 897 67.35 -0.25 24.17
CA GLN A 897 67.41 0.53 25.41
C GLN A 897 67.13 -0.34 26.64
N VAL A 898 66.02 -1.09 26.64
CA VAL A 898 65.67 -2.03 27.71
C VAL A 898 66.81 -3.05 27.96
N TRP A 899 67.39 -3.60 26.88
CA TRP A 899 68.54 -4.49 26.99
C TRP A 899 69.76 -3.80 27.62
N THR A 900 70.05 -2.57 27.21
CA THR A 900 71.17 -1.79 27.75
C THR A 900 70.96 -1.43 29.23
N ASP A 901 69.74 -1.09 29.62
CA ASP A 901 69.40 -0.74 31.00
C ASP A 901 69.46 -1.96 31.92
N THR A 902 69.01 -3.14 31.45
CA THR A 902 69.20 -4.40 32.18
C THR A 902 70.67 -4.78 32.36
N LEU A 903 71.55 -4.38 31.44
CA LEU A 903 73.00 -4.60 31.55
C LEU A 903 73.67 -3.62 32.55
N LYS A 904 73.17 -2.37 32.65
CA LYS A 904 73.70 -1.34 33.56
C LYS A 904 73.26 -1.51 35.01
N ASP A 905 72.26 -2.36 35.28
CA ASP A 905 71.79 -2.72 36.63
C ASP A 905 71.25 -1.49 37.40
N ASN A 906 70.51 -0.61 36.72
CA ASN A 906 69.67 0.40 37.37
C ASN A 906 68.43 -0.29 37.96
N ALA A 907 68.52 -0.70 39.23
CA ALA A 907 67.44 -1.40 39.93
C ALA A 907 66.16 -0.56 40.18
N ASP A 908 66.19 0.75 39.91
CA ASP A 908 65.02 1.65 40.03
C ASP A 908 64.26 1.84 38.71
N ALA A 909 64.60 1.06 37.68
CA ALA A 909 63.83 0.99 36.45
C ALA A 909 62.64 0.03 36.60
N ASP A 910 61.71 0.35 37.50
CA ASP A 910 60.28 0.09 37.27
C ASP A 910 59.83 0.97 36.07
N THR A 911 60.49 0.80 34.92
CA THR A 911 60.16 1.58 33.71
C THR A 911 58.95 0.91 33.11
N ASP A 912 57.79 1.41 33.54
CA ASP A 912 56.48 1.32 32.93
C ASP A 912 56.14 -0.07 32.36
N SER A 913 55.37 -0.81 33.16
CA SER A 913 54.57 -1.99 32.78
C SER A 913 53.69 -1.81 31.53
N ASP A 914 53.71 -0.65 30.86
CA ASP A 914 52.89 -0.29 29.71
C ASP A 914 53.50 -0.72 28.35
N MET A 915 54.79 -1.10 28.29
CA MET A 915 55.49 -1.23 26.99
C MET A 915 55.55 -2.65 26.40
N ASN A 916 55.03 -3.68 27.08
CA ASN A 916 54.93 -5.07 26.55
C ASN A 916 56.23 -5.69 25.98
N ILE A 917 57.40 -5.11 26.31
CA ILE A 917 58.72 -5.66 25.98
C ILE A 917 59.16 -6.48 27.19
N PRO A 918 59.30 -7.81 27.07
CA PRO A 918 59.73 -8.65 28.17
C PRO A 918 61.16 -8.28 28.56
N VAL A 919 61.42 -8.18 29.87
CA VAL A 919 62.75 -7.94 30.42
C VAL A 919 63.70 -9.03 29.91
N PRO A 920 64.74 -8.67 29.13
CA PRO A 920 65.64 -9.66 28.54
C PRO A 920 66.40 -10.43 29.62
N LYS A 921 66.31 -11.76 29.59
CA LYS A 921 67.11 -12.64 30.45
C LYS A 921 68.50 -12.79 29.83
N ILE A 922 69.42 -11.92 30.22
CA ILE A 922 70.83 -12.02 29.81
C ILE A 922 71.43 -13.27 30.46
N HIS A 923 71.93 -14.21 29.64
CA HIS A 923 72.52 -15.45 30.14
C HIS A 923 73.85 -15.16 30.81
N ARG A 924 74.02 -15.68 32.03
CA ARG A 924 75.23 -15.43 32.82
C ARG A 924 76.43 -16.15 32.20
N VAL A 925 77.56 -15.45 32.09
CA VAL A 925 78.82 -16.00 31.61
C VAL A 925 79.73 -16.29 32.80
N LEU A 926 80.05 -17.56 33.03
CA LEU A 926 80.93 -17.98 34.12
C LEU A 926 82.39 -18.00 33.64
N LEU A 927 83.24 -17.15 34.22
CA LEU A 927 84.68 -17.07 34.01
C LEU A 927 85.42 -17.75 35.16
N GLU A 928 86.19 -18.79 34.88
CA GLU A 928 87.03 -19.45 35.88
C GLU A 928 88.49 -19.00 35.72
N ILE A 929 89.10 -18.48 36.78
CA ILE A 929 90.54 -18.21 36.82
C ILE A 929 91.24 -19.52 37.15
N ARG A 930 92.06 -20.03 36.21
CA ARG A 930 92.82 -21.27 36.36
C ARG A 930 94.32 -20.99 36.34
N LEU A 931 95.07 -21.74 37.14
CA LEU A 931 96.54 -21.74 37.09
C LEU A 931 97.01 -22.93 36.25
N SER A 932 97.55 -22.68 35.05
CA SER A 932 98.10 -23.68 34.13
C SER A 932 99.57 -23.36 33.85
N HIS A 933 100.48 -24.32 34.09
CA HIS A 933 101.92 -24.13 33.91
C HIS A 933 102.49 -22.86 34.58
N GLN A 934 102.07 -22.57 35.82
CA GLN A 934 102.44 -21.36 36.59
C GLN A 934 101.96 -20.03 35.99
N MET A 935 101.19 -20.03 34.90
CA MET A 935 100.50 -18.84 34.40
C MET A 935 99.02 -18.83 34.80
N MET A 936 98.51 -17.66 35.18
CA MET A 936 97.09 -17.48 35.47
C MET A 936 96.33 -17.16 34.19
N THR A 937 95.42 -18.04 33.79
CA THR A 937 94.60 -17.91 32.58
C THR A 937 93.11 -17.93 32.94
N VAL A 938 92.30 -17.11 32.26
CA VAL A 938 90.84 -17.08 32.43
C VAL A 938 90.17 -17.93 31.35
N VAL A 939 89.22 -18.77 31.73
CA VAL A 939 88.45 -19.65 30.83
C VAL A 939 86.95 -19.45 31.07
N PRO A 940 86.13 -19.17 30.04
CA PRO A 940 86.49 -18.78 28.66
C PRO A 940 87.29 -17.47 28.62
N SER A 941 87.87 -17.12 27.46
CA SER A 941 88.64 -15.87 27.34
C SER A 941 87.72 -14.65 27.49
N LEU A 942 88.30 -13.49 27.84
CA LEU A 942 87.54 -12.24 27.91
C LEU A 942 86.89 -11.89 26.56
N GLU A 943 87.57 -12.17 25.45
CA GLU A 943 87.04 -11.95 24.10
C GLU A 943 85.82 -12.84 23.79
N GLN A 944 85.84 -14.10 24.21
CA GLN A 944 84.70 -15.01 24.06
C GLN A 944 83.50 -14.60 24.92
N ALA A 945 83.76 -14.01 26.09
CA ALA A 945 82.70 -13.45 26.93
C ALA A 945 82.05 -12.22 26.28
N GLU A 946 82.86 -11.35 25.65
CA GLU A 946 82.37 -10.22 24.87
C GLU A 946 81.58 -10.66 23.63
N GLU A 947 82.07 -11.67 22.91
CA GLU A 947 81.37 -12.27 21.76
C GLU A 947 80.00 -12.84 22.19
N ASN A 948 79.93 -13.52 23.32
CA ASN A 948 78.66 -14.06 23.82
C ASN A 948 77.65 -12.95 24.16
N LEU A 949 78.10 -11.86 24.79
CA LEU A 949 77.22 -10.71 25.10
C LEU A 949 76.73 -10.00 23.84
N THR A 950 77.60 -9.83 22.84
CA THR A 950 77.23 -9.22 21.56
C THR A 950 76.29 -10.13 20.74
N GLN A 951 76.49 -11.45 20.76
CA GLN A 951 75.56 -12.42 20.17
C GLN A 951 74.18 -12.39 20.83
N GLN A 952 74.11 -12.23 22.16
CA GLN A 952 72.84 -12.09 22.87
C GLN A 952 72.11 -10.78 22.51
N LEU A 953 72.83 -9.67 22.34
CA LEU A 953 72.27 -8.41 21.81
C LEU A 953 71.74 -8.60 20.38
N PHE A 954 72.51 -9.27 19.52
CA PHE A 954 72.08 -9.58 18.14
C PHE A 954 70.82 -10.44 18.13
N ALA A 955 70.75 -11.50 18.94
CA ALA A 955 69.56 -12.34 19.05
C ALA A 955 68.34 -11.50 19.46
N PHE A 956 68.50 -10.55 20.38
CA PHE A 956 67.40 -9.72 20.88
C PHE A 956 66.86 -8.73 19.83
N HIS A 957 67.72 -8.00 19.10
CA HIS A 957 67.25 -7.10 18.04
C HIS A 957 66.78 -7.86 16.77
N SER A 958 67.20 -9.12 16.60
CA SER A 958 66.89 -9.92 15.39
C SER A 958 65.42 -10.30 15.26
N VAL A 959 64.69 -10.26 16.38
CA VAL A 959 63.23 -10.46 16.45
C VAL A 959 62.48 -9.58 15.44
N VAL A 960 63.00 -8.38 15.19
CA VAL A 960 62.44 -7.40 14.26
C VAL A 960 63.20 -7.38 12.93
N SER A 961 64.54 -7.40 12.93
CA SER A 961 65.33 -7.25 11.70
C SER A 961 65.30 -8.48 10.77
N ALA A 962 64.98 -9.66 11.30
CA ALA A 962 64.85 -10.90 10.53
C ALA A 962 63.46 -11.09 9.88
N GLN A 963 62.50 -10.19 10.14
CA GLN A 963 61.15 -10.31 9.60
C GLN A 963 61.13 -10.03 8.08
N PRO A 964 60.30 -10.76 7.30
CA PRO A 964 60.18 -10.55 5.86
C PRO A 964 59.43 -9.25 5.54
N ARG A 965 59.88 -8.51 4.52
CA ARG A 965 59.19 -7.30 4.03
C ARG A 965 57.88 -7.62 3.33
N ILE A 966 56.95 -6.67 3.40
CA ILE A 966 55.68 -6.73 2.66
C ILE A 966 55.93 -6.39 1.19
N SER A 967 55.27 -7.11 0.28
CA SER A 967 55.42 -6.91 -1.16
C SER A 967 54.12 -7.18 -1.90
N SER A 968 53.75 -6.35 -2.87
CA SER A 968 52.55 -6.52 -3.70
C SER A 968 52.63 -7.64 -4.75
N THR A 969 53.82 -8.18 -5.03
CA THR A 969 54.09 -9.11 -6.15
C THR A 969 54.05 -10.61 -5.77
N LYS A 970 53.49 -10.98 -4.61
CA LYS A 970 53.42 -12.40 -4.17
C LYS A 970 52.37 -13.26 -4.90
N ALA A 971 51.56 -12.68 -5.80
CA ALA A 971 50.62 -13.42 -6.65
C ALA A 971 51.28 -14.24 -7.80
N GLN A 972 52.59 -14.49 -7.75
CA GLN A 972 53.21 -15.54 -8.57
C GLN A 972 53.35 -16.82 -7.72
N PRO A 973 52.94 -18.00 -8.23
CA PRO A 973 52.99 -19.24 -7.48
C PRO A 973 54.40 -19.52 -6.96
N ALA A 974 54.51 -19.97 -5.72
CA ALA A 974 55.74 -20.24 -4.98
C ALA A 974 56.78 -21.15 -5.69
N LEU A 975 56.40 -21.79 -6.80
CA LEU A 975 57.22 -22.71 -7.59
C LEU A 975 58.38 -22.05 -8.37
N LEU A 976 58.38 -20.73 -8.59
CA LEU A 976 59.45 -20.03 -9.32
C LEU A 976 60.50 -19.34 -8.43
N ARG A 977 60.36 -19.36 -7.10
CA ARG A 977 61.23 -18.62 -6.15
C ARG A 977 62.29 -19.49 -5.46
N THR A 978 62.94 -20.40 -6.18
CA THR A 978 64.13 -21.08 -5.66
C THR A 978 65.37 -20.24 -5.98
N GLY A 979 65.84 -19.40 -5.04
CA GLY A 979 67.21 -18.85 -5.09
C GLY A 979 67.42 -17.39 -4.68
N VAL A 980 66.38 -16.57 -4.48
CA VAL A 980 66.54 -15.17 -4.03
C VAL A 980 66.13 -15.06 -2.55
N PRO A 981 67.04 -14.68 -1.63
CA PRO A 981 66.67 -14.47 -0.22
C PRO A 981 65.59 -13.38 -0.14
N GLN A 982 64.53 -13.63 0.62
CA GLN A 982 63.46 -12.65 0.81
C GLN A 982 64.04 -11.38 1.45
N PRO A 983 63.70 -10.18 0.96
CA PRO A 983 64.16 -8.95 1.59
C PRO A 983 63.59 -8.86 3.01
N THR A 984 64.47 -8.71 4.00
CA THR A 984 64.11 -8.57 5.42
C THR A 984 64.27 -7.11 5.87
N TYR A 985 63.74 -6.79 7.04
CA TYR A 985 63.85 -5.44 7.63
C TYR A 985 65.21 -5.14 8.28
N GLN A 986 66.34 -5.55 7.66
CA GLN A 986 67.68 -5.24 8.18
C GLN A 986 68.01 -3.75 8.20
N SER A 987 67.43 -2.98 7.27
CA SER A 987 67.59 -1.53 7.17
C SER A 987 67.04 -0.75 8.38
N ILE A 988 66.24 -1.38 9.24
CA ILE A 988 65.71 -0.77 10.46
C ILE A 988 66.81 -0.19 11.35
N LEU A 989 67.95 -0.88 11.44
CA LEU A 989 69.09 -0.44 12.28
C LEU A 989 69.68 0.90 11.79
N SER A 990 69.45 1.27 10.54
CA SER A 990 69.87 2.57 9.96
C SER A 990 68.81 3.67 10.07
N MET A 991 67.56 3.31 10.39
CA MET A 991 66.40 4.21 10.40
C MET A 991 65.86 4.48 11.82
N MET A 992 66.63 4.15 12.86
CA MET A 992 66.22 4.38 14.24
C MET A 992 66.12 5.90 14.53
N PRO A 993 65.09 6.35 15.27
CA PRO A 993 64.84 7.77 15.56
C PRO A 993 66.01 8.57 16.17
N ARG A 994 66.85 7.93 17.00
CA ARG A 994 68.05 8.53 17.60
C ARG A 994 69.35 8.12 16.89
N ASP A 995 69.26 7.68 15.63
CA ASP A 995 70.35 7.09 14.87
C ASP A 995 71.00 5.91 15.62
N GLN A 996 72.25 5.59 15.29
CA GLN A 996 73.00 4.47 15.88
C GLN A 996 73.45 4.72 17.33
N THR A 997 73.10 5.84 17.95
CA THR A 997 73.56 6.21 19.31
C THR A 997 73.20 5.15 20.34
N VAL A 998 71.98 4.60 20.26
CA VAL A 998 71.49 3.57 21.18
C VAL A 998 72.25 2.24 21.03
N LEU A 999 72.63 1.88 19.80
CA LEU A 999 73.48 0.71 19.56
C LEU A 999 74.90 0.95 20.08
N ILE A 1000 75.45 2.14 19.84
CA ILE A 1000 76.77 2.54 20.35
C ILE A 1000 76.76 2.51 21.88
N ASP A 1001 75.70 2.98 22.52
CA ASP A 1001 75.54 2.96 23.97
C ASP A 1001 75.45 1.53 24.52
N ALA A 1002 74.75 0.63 23.83
CA ALA A 1002 74.70 -0.79 24.19
C ALA A 1002 76.09 -1.43 24.13
N HIS A 1003 76.83 -1.23 23.04
CA HIS A 1003 78.20 -1.73 22.88
C HIS A 1003 79.16 -1.10 23.89
N ASN A 1004 79.06 0.22 24.15
CA ASN A 1004 79.84 0.91 25.18
C ASN A 1004 79.55 0.34 26.58
N SER A 1005 78.31 -0.08 26.84
CA SER A 1005 77.92 -0.69 28.11
C SER A 1005 78.52 -2.08 28.28
N ILE A 1006 78.52 -2.91 27.21
CA ILE A 1006 79.26 -4.18 27.18
C ILE A 1006 80.75 -3.93 27.45
N GLN A 1007 81.36 -2.99 26.73
CA GLN A 1007 82.76 -2.62 26.91
C GLN A 1007 83.08 -2.14 28.34
N ASN A 1008 82.19 -1.36 28.96
CA ASN A 1008 82.35 -0.90 30.34
C ASN A 1008 82.31 -2.06 31.35
N VAL A 1009 81.39 -3.02 31.17
CA VAL A 1009 81.34 -4.24 32.00
C VAL A 1009 82.61 -5.07 31.80
N MET A 1010 83.03 -5.27 30.55
CA MET A 1010 84.26 -5.99 30.22
C MET A 1010 85.51 -5.30 30.76
N LYS A 1011 85.56 -3.96 30.78
CA LYS A 1011 86.66 -3.19 31.38
C LYS A 1011 86.73 -3.37 32.90
N LYS A 1012 85.59 -3.39 33.60
CA LYS A 1012 85.53 -3.69 35.04
C LYS A 1012 86.02 -5.11 35.33
N VAL A 1013 85.57 -6.09 34.54
CA VAL A 1013 86.00 -7.49 34.63
C VAL A 1013 87.50 -7.63 34.34
N SER A 1014 88.00 -7.00 33.28
CA SER A 1014 89.42 -7.00 32.89
C SER A 1014 90.30 -6.40 33.99
N ASN A 1015 89.91 -5.26 34.57
CA ASN A 1015 90.66 -4.66 35.69
C ASN A 1015 90.77 -5.62 36.87
N TYR A 1016 89.68 -6.31 37.23
CA TYR A 1016 89.68 -7.27 38.33
C TYR A 1016 90.48 -8.53 38.01
N VAL A 1017 90.38 -9.07 36.80
CA VAL A 1017 91.21 -10.19 36.34
C VAL A 1017 92.69 -9.82 36.36
N ASN A 1018 93.05 -8.59 35.95
CA ASN A 1018 94.43 -8.10 35.98
C ASN A 1018 94.99 -8.01 37.41
N GLU A 1019 94.18 -7.70 38.43
CA GLU A 1019 94.61 -7.79 39.83
C GLU A 1019 95.03 -9.21 40.20
N TRP A 1020 94.30 -10.22 39.73
CA TRP A 1020 94.66 -11.62 39.95
C TRP A 1020 95.90 -12.03 39.17
N ILE A 1021 96.04 -11.61 37.91
CA ILE A 1021 97.23 -11.88 37.09
C ILE A 1021 98.48 -11.27 37.72
N ARG A 1022 98.40 -10.11 38.40
CA ARG A 1022 99.57 -9.52 39.12
C ARG A 1022 100.15 -10.46 40.18
N TYR A 1023 99.34 -11.33 40.80
CA TYR A 1023 99.84 -12.33 41.75
C TYR A 1023 100.71 -13.41 41.08
N GLN A 1024 100.71 -13.54 39.76
CA GLN A 1024 101.64 -14.41 39.02
C GLN A 1024 103.11 -14.10 39.33
N SER A 1025 103.45 -12.83 39.57
CA SER A 1025 104.81 -12.40 39.94
C SER A 1025 105.39 -13.13 41.16
N LEU A 1026 104.54 -13.70 42.04
CA LEU A 1026 104.98 -14.50 43.19
C LEU A 1026 105.64 -15.82 42.81
N TRP A 1027 105.33 -16.36 41.62
CA TRP A 1027 105.95 -17.58 41.09
C TRP A 1027 107.22 -17.29 40.29
N GLU A 1028 107.36 -16.08 39.74
CA GLU A 1028 108.54 -15.64 38.97
C GLU A 1028 109.66 -15.08 39.87
N LEU A 1029 109.34 -14.72 41.11
CA LEU A 1029 110.30 -14.24 42.09
C LEU A 1029 111.37 -15.32 42.38
N GLN A 1030 112.65 -15.00 42.18
CA GLN A 1030 113.77 -15.87 42.56
C GLN A 1030 114.34 -15.43 43.90
N ALA A 1031 114.57 -16.40 44.79
CA ALA A 1031 115.01 -16.13 46.16
C ALA A 1031 116.39 -15.45 46.17
N ASP A 1032 117.31 -15.90 45.31
CA ASP A 1032 118.68 -15.40 45.25
C ASP A 1032 118.74 -13.92 44.82
N VAL A 1033 118.06 -13.55 43.73
CA VAL A 1033 117.99 -12.16 43.22
C VAL A 1033 117.33 -11.23 44.25
N LEU A 1034 116.36 -11.76 45.00
CA LEU A 1034 115.66 -11.00 46.02
C LEU A 1034 116.53 -10.77 47.26
N PHE A 1035 117.30 -11.77 47.68
CA PHE A 1035 118.23 -11.63 48.80
C PHE A 1035 119.43 -10.74 48.44
N ASP A 1036 119.95 -10.83 47.21
CA ASP A 1036 121.00 -9.94 46.71
C ASP A 1036 120.55 -8.47 46.73
N ARG A 1037 119.27 -8.21 46.42
CA ARG A 1037 118.72 -6.85 46.40
C ARG A 1037 118.48 -6.28 47.80
N LEU A 1038 118.17 -7.11 48.78
CA LEU A 1038 117.99 -6.69 50.19
C LEU A 1038 119.32 -6.39 50.89
N GLY A 1039 120.43 -6.94 50.37
CA GLY A 1039 121.78 -6.66 50.84
C GLY A 1039 121.99 -6.89 52.34
N ASP A 1040 122.96 -6.15 52.89
CA ASP A 1040 123.37 -6.26 54.30
C ASP A 1040 122.61 -5.31 55.25
N ASP A 1041 121.62 -4.54 54.78
CA ASP A 1041 120.89 -3.61 55.63
C ASP A 1041 119.67 -4.27 56.29
N VAL A 1042 119.77 -4.47 57.61
CA VAL A 1042 118.71 -5.06 58.46
C VAL A 1042 117.37 -4.33 58.30
N ASN A 1043 117.35 -3.02 57.98
CA ASN A 1043 116.10 -2.26 57.85
C ASN A 1043 115.28 -2.61 56.60
N GLU A 1044 115.92 -2.90 55.47
CA GLU A 1044 115.24 -3.26 54.23
C GLU A 1044 114.52 -4.61 54.36
N TRP A 1045 115.17 -5.56 55.02
CA TRP A 1045 114.58 -6.85 55.39
C TRP A 1045 113.33 -6.70 56.28
N MET A 1046 113.38 -5.81 57.28
CA MET A 1046 112.24 -5.55 58.16
C MET A 1046 111.04 -4.93 57.39
N SER A 1047 111.30 -4.01 56.45
CA SER A 1047 110.27 -3.39 55.59
C SER A 1047 109.62 -4.40 54.65
N MET A 1048 110.42 -5.28 54.05
CA MET A 1048 109.91 -6.30 53.15
C MET A 1048 108.98 -7.29 53.86
N LEU A 1049 109.35 -7.77 55.05
CA LEU A 1049 108.50 -8.65 55.87
C LEU A 1049 107.13 -8.00 56.19
N ALA A 1050 107.10 -6.69 56.43
CA ALA A 1050 105.86 -5.95 56.64
C ALA A 1050 104.99 -5.86 55.36
N SER A 1051 105.61 -5.68 54.18
CA SER A 1051 104.90 -5.61 52.89
C SER A 1051 104.24 -6.93 52.48
N VAL A 1052 104.89 -8.07 52.74
CA VAL A 1052 104.34 -9.42 52.50
C VAL A 1052 103.12 -9.68 53.39
N LYS A 1053 103.15 -9.22 54.65
CA LYS A 1053 102.00 -9.33 55.55
C LYS A 1053 100.80 -8.52 55.07
N LYS A 1054 101.03 -7.32 54.54
CA LYS A 1054 99.96 -6.45 54.02
C LYS A 1054 99.32 -7.01 52.75
N SER A 1055 100.10 -7.59 51.83
CA SER A 1055 99.58 -8.20 50.60
C SER A 1055 98.86 -9.54 50.83
N ARG A 1056 99.21 -10.29 51.87
CA ARG A 1056 98.43 -11.47 52.31
C ARG A 1056 97.01 -11.12 52.74
N ALA A 1057 96.86 -10.03 53.50
CA ALA A 1057 95.57 -9.63 54.05
C ALA A 1057 94.49 -9.33 52.99
N SER A 1058 94.89 -8.97 51.76
CA SER A 1058 93.96 -8.74 50.64
C SER A 1058 93.49 -10.02 49.94
N VAL A 1059 94.14 -11.16 50.16
CA VAL A 1059 93.81 -12.46 49.54
C VAL A 1059 93.03 -13.37 50.49
N ASP A 1060 93.15 -13.14 51.80
CA ASP A 1060 92.54 -13.96 52.88
C ASP A 1060 91.06 -13.60 53.15
N THR A 1061 90.26 -13.46 52.09
CA THR A 1061 88.81 -13.22 52.15
C THR A 1061 88.02 -14.54 52.04
N GLN A 1062 86.82 -14.63 52.63
CA GLN A 1062 86.01 -15.86 52.59
C GLN A 1062 85.26 -16.08 51.26
N GLU A 1063 85.17 -15.07 50.41
CA GLU A 1063 84.46 -15.14 49.12
C GLU A 1063 85.29 -15.87 48.06
N THR A 1064 84.70 -16.87 47.40
CA THR A 1064 85.35 -17.65 46.32
C THR A 1064 84.93 -17.24 44.91
N GLN A 1065 83.88 -16.40 44.80
CA GLN A 1065 83.32 -15.92 43.55
C GLN A 1065 83.02 -14.43 43.67
N LYS A 1066 83.23 -13.69 42.58
CA LYS A 1066 82.82 -12.29 42.48
C LYS A 1066 81.93 -12.10 41.26
N GLU A 1067 80.75 -11.53 41.50
CA GLU A 1067 79.77 -11.27 40.46
C GLU A 1067 79.93 -9.86 39.88
N PHE A 1068 80.12 -9.80 38.57
CA PHE A 1068 79.96 -8.61 37.74
C PHE A 1068 78.83 -8.89 36.75
N LYS A 1069 77.58 -8.93 37.21
CA LYS A 1069 76.39 -9.23 36.39
C LYS A 1069 76.53 -8.67 34.97
N PRO A 1070 76.36 -9.46 33.90
CA PRO A 1070 76.01 -10.90 33.80
C PRO A 1070 77.20 -11.87 33.94
N ILE A 1071 78.41 -11.40 34.20
CA ILE A 1071 79.64 -12.19 34.27
C ILE A 1071 79.94 -12.58 35.72
N VAL A 1072 80.21 -13.86 35.99
CA VAL A 1072 80.59 -14.35 37.32
C VAL A 1072 82.01 -14.89 37.25
N ILE A 1073 82.91 -14.39 38.09
CA ILE A 1073 84.32 -14.80 38.13
C ILE A 1073 84.53 -15.74 39.32
N ASP A 1074 84.91 -16.98 39.06
CA ASP A 1074 85.32 -17.97 40.06
C ASP A 1074 86.85 -17.98 40.19
N TYR A 1075 87.34 -17.65 41.40
CA TYR A 1075 88.77 -17.62 41.71
C TYR A 1075 89.14 -18.52 42.90
N GLY A 1076 88.20 -19.30 43.46
CA GLY A 1076 88.42 -20.09 44.68
C GLY A 1076 89.58 -21.10 44.57
N LYS A 1077 89.76 -21.71 43.39
CA LYS A 1077 90.87 -22.65 43.13
C LYS A 1077 92.25 -21.97 43.09
N VAL A 1078 92.30 -20.70 42.69
CA VAL A 1078 93.56 -19.94 42.58
C VAL A 1078 93.89 -19.26 43.90
N GLN A 1079 92.89 -18.76 44.62
CA GLN A 1079 93.04 -18.14 45.94
C GLN A 1079 93.82 -19.03 46.92
N SER A 1080 93.44 -20.30 47.04
CA SER A 1080 94.16 -21.26 47.91
C SER A 1080 95.62 -21.46 47.49
N LYS A 1081 95.91 -21.52 46.19
CA LYS A 1081 97.29 -21.67 45.66
C LYS A 1081 98.14 -20.41 45.87
N VAL A 1082 97.56 -19.22 45.71
CA VAL A 1082 98.22 -17.94 45.98
C VAL A 1082 98.57 -17.82 47.47
N SER A 1083 97.61 -18.14 48.34
CA SER A 1083 97.82 -18.11 49.80
C SER A 1083 98.96 -19.04 50.25
N LEU A 1084 98.99 -20.28 49.73
CA LEU A 1084 100.09 -21.23 49.99
C LEU A 1084 101.46 -20.71 49.54
N LYS A 1085 101.53 -19.94 48.44
CA LYS A 1085 102.79 -19.36 47.96
C LYS A 1085 103.23 -18.15 48.78
N TYR A 1086 102.31 -17.32 49.27
CA TYR A 1086 102.63 -16.30 50.25
C TYR A 1086 103.18 -16.91 51.55
N ASP A 1087 102.62 -18.03 52.01
CA ASP A 1087 103.14 -18.77 53.17
C ASP A 1087 104.57 -19.29 52.95
N TYR A 1088 104.87 -19.76 51.73
CA TYR A 1088 106.23 -20.18 51.36
C TYR A 1088 107.22 -19.01 51.46
N TRP A 1089 106.93 -17.88 50.79
CA TRP A 1089 107.81 -16.70 50.83
C TRP A 1089 107.95 -16.11 52.23
N HIS A 1090 106.88 -16.08 53.00
CA HIS A 1090 106.93 -15.61 54.39
C HIS A 1090 107.88 -16.46 55.23
N ARG A 1091 107.85 -17.79 55.07
CA ARG A 1091 108.75 -18.71 55.77
C ARG A 1091 110.21 -18.56 55.33
N GLU A 1092 110.45 -18.51 54.03
CA GLU A 1092 111.80 -18.41 53.46
C GLU A 1092 112.49 -17.09 53.86
N LEU A 1093 111.75 -15.98 53.80
CA LEU A 1093 112.24 -14.66 54.24
C LEU A 1093 112.57 -14.64 55.73
N LEU A 1094 111.71 -15.22 56.58
CA LEU A 1094 111.97 -15.30 58.01
C LEU A 1094 113.21 -16.13 58.32
N GLN A 1095 113.39 -17.27 57.65
CA GLN A 1095 114.54 -18.14 57.85
C GLN A 1095 115.85 -17.43 57.45
N ARG A 1096 115.90 -16.80 56.28
CA ARG A 1096 117.10 -16.08 55.79
C ARG A 1096 117.40 -14.83 56.61
N PHE A 1097 116.39 -14.03 56.95
CA PHE A 1097 116.56 -12.87 57.83
C PHE A 1097 117.12 -13.28 59.20
N SER A 1098 116.65 -14.41 59.76
CA SER A 1098 117.20 -14.92 61.02
C SER A 1098 118.67 -15.34 60.89
N ALA A 1099 119.04 -16.07 59.83
CA ALA A 1099 120.42 -16.50 59.63
C ALA A 1099 121.37 -15.30 59.45
N PHE A 1100 120.92 -14.30 58.69
CA PHE A 1100 121.65 -13.06 58.46
C PHE A 1100 121.83 -12.25 59.76
N LEU A 1101 120.74 -11.99 60.50
CA LEU A 1101 120.77 -11.26 61.76
C LEU A 1101 121.64 -11.99 62.80
N GLY A 1102 121.55 -13.31 62.90
CA GLY A 1102 122.33 -14.12 63.81
C GLY A 1102 123.82 -14.13 63.49
N GLY A 1103 124.17 -14.22 62.20
CA GLY A 1103 125.56 -14.11 61.74
C GLY A 1103 126.18 -12.76 62.07
N GLN A 1104 125.48 -11.67 61.76
CA GLN A 1104 125.93 -10.30 62.04
C GLN A 1104 126.03 -10.00 63.56
N MET A 1105 125.11 -10.55 64.35
CA MET A 1105 125.18 -10.51 65.82
C MET A 1105 126.43 -11.22 66.36
N GLN A 1106 126.76 -12.39 65.81
CA GLN A 1106 127.88 -13.22 66.27
C GLN A 1106 129.25 -12.63 65.88
N THR A 1107 129.39 -12.08 64.67
CA THR A 1107 130.62 -11.38 64.25
C THR A 1107 130.86 -10.13 65.08
N PHE A 1108 129.80 -9.34 65.33
CA PHE A 1108 129.90 -8.15 66.16
C PHE A 1108 130.29 -8.50 67.61
N PHE A 1109 129.71 -9.55 68.18
CA PHE A 1109 130.11 -10.06 69.50
C PHE A 1109 131.58 -10.46 69.58
N GLN A 1110 132.10 -11.19 68.59
CA GLN A 1110 133.52 -11.55 68.55
C GLN A 1110 134.43 -10.32 68.48
N ASN A 1111 134.03 -9.28 67.73
CA ASN A 1111 134.79 -8.03 67.66
C ASN A 1111 134.81 -7.32 69.01
N ILE A 1112 133.68 -7.26 69.72
CA ILE A 1112 133.60 -6.69 71.08
C ILE A 1112 134.53 -7.45 72.03
N SER A 1113 134.48 -8.78 72.03
CA SER A 1113 135.34 -9.60 72.90
C SER A 1113 136.83 -9.39 72.58
N LYS A 1114 137.21 -9.26 71.31
CA LYS A 1114 138.60 -8.94 70.92
C LYS A 1114 139.01 -7.56 71.43
N TRP A 1115 138.21 -6.53 71.16
CA TRP A 1115 138.48 -5.16 71.64
C TRP A 1115 138.67 -5.11 73.15
N ARG A 1116 137.88 -5.89 73.88
CA ARG A 1116 137.98 -6.01 75.34
C ARG A 1116 139.29 -6.68 75.77
N THR A 1117 139.62 -7.82 75.17
CA THR A 1117 140.82 -8.59 75.51
C THR A 1117 142.09 -7.78 75.26
N ASP A 1118 142.15 -7.07 74.14
CA ASP A 1118 143.29 -6.22 73.78
C ASP A 1118 143.47 -5.05 74.77
N LEU A 1119 142.37 -4.48 75.26
CA LEU A 1119 142.36 -3.42 76.27
C LEU A 1119 142.83 -3.91 77.65
N GLU A 1120 142.48 -5.16 78.01
CA GLU A 1120 142.85 -5.76 79.29
C GLU A 1120 144.36 -6.06 79.35
N GLN A 1121 144.95 -6.57 78.27
CA GLN A 1121 146.36 -7.02 78.22
C GLN A 1121 147.40 -5.91 78.38
N GLN A 1122 147.09 -4.67 78.03
CA GLN A 1122 148.05 -3.57 78.08
C GLN A 1122 148.08 -2.92 79.48
N SER A 1123 149.23 -2.95 80.18
CA SER A 1123 149.42 -2.38 81.52
C SER A 1123 150.18 -1.04 81.51
N ILE A 1124 149.86 -0.15 82.46
CA ILE A 1124 150.43 1.21 82.54
C ILE A 1124 151.80 1.25 83.27
N ASP A 1125 152.17 0.19 84.00
CA ASP A 1125 153.32 0.19 84.93
C ASP A 1125 154.67 -0.28 84.32
N SER A 1126 154.72 -0.66 83.04
CA SER A 1126 155.98 -1.02 82.35
C SER A 1126 156.75 0.27 82.00
N GLY A 1127 157.87 0.50 82.67
CA GLY A 1127 158.62 1.78 82.68
C GLY A 1127 159.21 2.30 81.35
N ALA A 1128 158.80 1.79 80.19
CA ALA A 1128 159.22 2.28 78.87
C ALA A 1128 158.15 3.24 78.29
N THR A 1129 158.58 4.44 77.87
CA THR A 1129 157.73 5.50 77.30
C THR A 1129 157.07 5.13 75.97
N SER A 1130 157.61 4.16 75.21
CA SER A 1130 157.02 3.69 73.94
C SER A 1130 155.67 2.98 74.13
N ASP A 1131 155.56 2.15 75.17
CA ASP A 1131 154.40 1.26 75.36
C ASP A 1131 153.19 2.05 75.88
N ALA A 1132 153.44 3.09 76.68
CA ALA A 1132 152.41 4.01 77.15
C ALA A 1132 151.76 4.80 75.99
N VAL A 1133 152.54 5.21 74.99
CA VAL A 1133 152.03 5.97 73.82
C VAL A 1133 151.18 5.08 72.90
N ALA A 1134 151.55 3.80 72.73
CA ALA A 1134 150.76 2.84 71.95
C ALA A 1134 149.38 2.59 72.58
N LEU A 1135 149.32 2.44 73.91
CA LEU A 1135 148.07 2.27 74.67
C LEU A 1135 147.13 3.47 74.50
N ILE A 1136 147.63 4.70 74.60
CA ILE A 1136 146.82 5.92 74.45
C ILE A 1136 146.18 5.99 73.06
N THR A 1137 146.96 5.69 72.02
CA THR A 1137 146.50 5.71 70.62
C THR A 1137 145.39 4.68 70.40
N TYR A 1138 145.54 3.48 70.99
CA TYR A 1138 144.55 2.42 70.89
C TYR A 1138 143.24 2.78 71.60
N VAL A 1139 143.30 3.28 72.84
CA VAL A 1139 142.11 3.71 73.61
C VAL A 1139 141.32 4.81 72.90
N GLN A 1140 142.00 5.78 72.27
CA GLN A 1140 141.33 6.81 71.47
C GLN A 1140 140.61 6.25 70.24
N SER A 1141 141.22 5.28 69.54
CA SER A 1141 140.59 4.64 68.39
C SER A 1141 139.33 3.86 68.79
N LEU A 1142 139.36 3.16 69.93
CA LEU A 1142 138.22 2.41 70.45
C LEU A 1142 137.08 3.31 70.94
N LYS A 1143 137.37 4.49 71.53
CA LYS A 1143 136.33 5.48 71.87
C LYS A 1143 135.52 5.95 70.66
N ARG A 1144 136.13 6.04 69.48
CA ARG A 1144 135.42 6.40 68.24
C ARG A 1144 134.52 5.25 67.78
N GLN A 1145 135.04 4.03 67.76
CA GLN A 1145 134.30 2.82 67.37
C GLN A 1145 133.15 2.50 68.36
N ALA A 1146 133.29 2.87 69.63
CA ALA A 1146 132.25 2.72 70.64
C ALA A 1146 130.97 3.53 70.33
N LYS A 1147 131.08 4.73 69.76
CA LYS A 1147 129.87 5.53 69.42
C LYS A 1147 129.03 4.88 68.32
N GLU A 1148 129.68 4.32 67.29
CA GLU A 1148 129.02 3.64 66.17
C GLU A 1148 128.45 2.27 66.59
N GLY A 1149 129.12 1.55 67.49
CA GLY A 1149 128.65 0.26 67.98
C GLY A 1149 127.31 0.30 68.73
N LYS A 1150 127.01 1.39 69.45
CA LYS A 1150 125.75 1.52 70.21
C LYS A 1150 124.50 1.54 69.33
N GLU A 1151 124.55 2.16 68.14
CA GLU A 1151 123.42 2.15 67.22
C GLU A 1151 123.17 0.77 66.60
N VAL A 1152 124.24 0.02 66.35
CA VAL A 1152 124.18 -1.35 65.81
C VAL A 1152 123.52 -2.30 66.82
N VAL A 1153 123.82 -2.18 68.12
CA VAL A 1153 123.17 -2.96 69.20
C VAL A 1153 121.65 -2.74 69.20
N ASN A 1154 121.19 -1.50 69.02
CA ASN A 1154 119.75 -1.19 68.97
C ASN A 1154 119.04 -1.80 67.74
N LYS A 1155 119.70 -1.83 66.57
CA LYS A 1155 119.17 -2.49 65.35
C LYS A 1155 119.01 -3.99 65.53
N TYR A 1156 119.97 -4.63 66.20
CA TYR A 1156 119.89 -6.05 66.53
C TYR A 1156 118.76 -6.36 67.50
N ARG A 1157 118.51 -5.48 68.48
CA ARG A 1157 117.37 -5.60 69.40
C ARG A 1157 116.02 -5.51 68.69
N THR A 1158 115.83 -4.56 67.77
CA THR A 1158 114.57 -4.44 67.03
C THR A 1158 114.36 -5.59 66.06
N GLY A 1159 115.42 -6.04 65.37
CA GLY A 1159 115.38 -7.22 64.50
C GLY A 1159 114.99 -8.50 65.25
N GLN A 1160 115.54 -8.72 66.46
CA GLN A 1160 115.17 -9.87 67.29
C GLN A 1160 113.72 -9.79 67.79
N LYS A 1161 113.25 -8.61 68.19
CA LYS A 1161 111.83 -8.40 68.55
C LYS A 1161 110.90 -8.71 67.38
N LEU A 1162 111.25 -8.32 66.15
CA LEU A 1162 110.45 -8.65 64.97
C LEU A 1162 110.35 -10.17 64.77
N LEU A 1163 111.46 -10.91 64.83
CA LEU A 1163 111.46 -12.38 64.75
C LEU A 1163 110.59 -13.01 65.85
N SER A 1164 110.63 -12.48 67.08
CA SER A 1164 109.78 -12.96 68.18
C SER A 1164 108.28 -12.71 67.93
N SER A 1165 107.92 -11.55 67.35
CA SER A 1165 106.53 -11.21 67.02
C SER A 1165 105.93 -12.11 65.95
N HIS A 1166 106.78 -12.61 65.04
CA HIS A 1166 106.43 -13.59 64.01
C HIS A 1166 106.48 -15.04 64.53
N ARG A 1167 106.64 -15.26 65.84
CA ARG A 1167 106.74 -16.58 66.49
C ARG A 1167 107.83 -17.47 65.90
N TYR A 1168 108.94 -16.86 65.47
CA TYR A 1168 110.09 -17.61 64.99
C TYR A 1168 110.72 -18.45 66.11
N GLN A 1169 111.14 -19.67 65.81
CA GLN A 1169 111.83 -20.54 66.76
C GLN A 1169 113.34 -20.30 66.67
N PHE A 1170 113.93 -19.75 67.73
CA PHE A 1170 115.37 -19.49 67.77
C PHE A 1170 116.18 -20.78 67.99
N PRO A 1171 117.29 -21.00 67.26
CA PRO A 1171 118.21 -22.10 67.50
C PRO A 1171 118.85 -22.07 68.90
N VAL A 1172 119.26 -23.24 69.42
CA VAL A 1172 119.89 -23.36 70.77
C VAL A 1172 121.20 -22.57 70.88
N ASN A 1173 121.90 -22.40 69.76
CA ASN A 1173 123.15 -21.64 69.64
C ASN A 1173 122.94 -20.15 69.28
N TRP A 1174 121.72 -19.63 69.40
CA TRP A 1174 121.42 -18.24 69.08
C TRP A 1174 122.02 -17.29 70.12
N LEU A 1175 122.76 -16.29 69.64
CA LEU A 1175 123.25 -15.22 70.49
C LEU A 1175 122.14 -14.19 70.71
N TYR A 1176 121.58 -14.17 71.92
CA TYR A 1176 120.58 -13.18 72.30
C TYR A 1176 121.22 -11.78 72.30
N ALA A 1177 120.50 -10.77 71.79
CA ALA A 1177 120.96 -9.38 71.79
C ALA A 1177 121.31 -8.88 73.20
N GLU A 1178 120.69 -9.45 74.24
CA GLU A 1178 120.99 -9.18 75.65
C GLU A 1178 122.44 -9.56 76.02
N ASN A 1179 122.99 -10.64 75.44
CA ASN A 1179 124.37 -11.05 75.69
C ASN A 1179 125.38 -10.11 75.01
N ILE A 1180 125.04 -9.59 73.83
CA ILE A 1180 125.84 -8.58 73.12
C ILE A 1180 125.84 -7.27 73.91
N GLU A 1181 124.67 -6.87 74.43
CA GLU A 1181 124.53 -5.68 75.28
C GLU A 1181 125.37 -5.83 76.56
N GLY A 1182 125.37 -7.02 77.17
CA GLY A 1182 126.22 -7.32 78.34
C GLY A 1182 127.72 -7.19 78.05
N GLU A 1183 128.23 -7.81 76.99
CA GLU A 1183 129.65 -7.69 76.61
C GLU A 1183 130.02 -6.27 76.16
N TRP A 1184 129.09 -5.57 75.51
CA TRP A 1184 129.26 -4.17 75.12
C TRP A 1184 129.44 -3.27 76.33
N SER A 1185 128.60 -3.41 77.36
CA SER A 1185 128.73 -2.67 78.62
C SER A 1185 130.03 -2.98 79.33
N ALA A 1186 130.48 -4.24 79.35
CA ALA A 1186 131.75 -4.62 79.95
C ALA A 1186 132.96 -3.97 79.25
N LEU A 1187 132.95 -3.92 77.92
CA LEU A 1187 133.97 -3.20 77.13
C LEU A 1187 134.00 -1.71 77.49
N GLU A 1188 132.83 -1.06 77.56
CA GLU A 1188 132.69 0.38 77.83
C GLU A 1188 133.22 0.73 79.23
N ASP A 1189 132.95 -0.12 80.23
CA ASP A 1189 133.48 0.02 81.59
C ASP A 1189 135.02 -0.08 81.64
N ILE A 1190 135.60 -1.06 80.93
CA ILE A 1190 137.06 -1.27 80.90
C ILE A 1190 137.75 -0.10 80.18
N LEU A 1191 137.19 0.33 79.04
CA LEU A 1191 137.67 1.48 78.29
C LEU A 1191 137.68 2.74 79.17
N HIS A 1192 136.61 2.97 79.93
CA HIS A 1192 136.53 4.10 80.86
C HIS A 1192 137.58 4.03 81.97
N ARG A 1193 137.77 2.86 82.60
CA ARG A 1193 138.78 2.70 83.66
C ARG A 1193 140.20 2.97 83.15
N LYS A 1194 140.57 2.41 81.99
CA LYS A 1194 141.91 2.57 81.41
C LYS A 1194 142.17 4.02 80.97
N ASP A 1195 141.18 4.69 80.39
CA ASP A 1195 141.26 6.11 80.03
C ASP A 1195 141.46 7.02 81.26
N THR A 1196 140.78 6.71 82.37
CA THR A 1196 140.95 7.46 83.64
C THR A 1196 142.34 7.24 84.23
N ALA A 1197 142.84 6.01 84.19
CA ALA A 1197 144.19 5.66 84.66
C ALA A 1197 145.27 6.36 83.82
N ILE A 1198 145.12 6.39 82.49
CA ILE A 1198 145.99 7.16 81.59
C ILE A 1198 146.05 8.62 82.03
N GLN A 1199 144.88 9.27 82.23
CA GLN A 1199 144.83 10.69 82.61
C GLN A 1199 145.58 10.99 83.92
N SER A 1200 145.60 10.06 84.88
CA SER A 1200 146.30 10.24 86.15
C SER A 1200 147.84 10.20 86.05
N GLN A 1201 148.40 9.52 85.06
CA GLN A 1201 149.87 9.35 84.89
C GLN A 1201 150.47 10.29 83.82
N VAL A 1202 149.66 11.15 83.19
CA VAL A 1202 150.11 12.05 82.11
C VAL A 1202 151.22 13.00 82.57
N SER A 1203 151.11 13.57 83.78
CA SER A 1203 152.12 14.50 84.30
C SER A 1203 153.47 13.80 84.53
N ASN A 1204 153.45 12.60 85.12
CA ASN A 1204 154.66 11.81 85.37
C ASN A 1204 155.36 11.40 84.06
N LEU A 1205 154.59 11.08 83.02
CA LEU A 1205 155.15 10.78 81.69
C LEU A 1205 155.75 12.03 81.03
N GLN A 1206 155.13 13.20 81.17
CA GLN A 1206 155.66 14.47 80.65
C GLN A 1206 156.98 14.86 81.32
N ASP A 1207 157.10 14.68 82.64
CA ASP A 1207 158.33 14.98 83.36
C ASP A 1207 159.46 14.00 83.01
N ARG A 1208 159.17 12.70 82.86
CA ARG A 1208 160.16 11.71 82.39
C ARG A 1208 160.67 11.97 80.98
N ILE A 1209 159.80 12.40 80.07
CA ILE A 1209 160.21 12.76 78.71
C ILE A 1209 161.15 13.97 78.76
N LYS A 1210 160.89 14.96 79.62
CA LYS A 1210 161.80 16.11 79.80
C LYS A 1210 163.15 15.70 80.39
N GLU A 1211 163.18 14.77 81.34
CA GLU A 1211 164.44 14.26 81.90
C GLU A 1211 165.29 13.54 80.85
N GLU A 1212 164.67 12.69 80.01
CA GLU A 1212 165.40 12.07 78.90
C GLU A 1212 165.91 13.11 77.90
N ASP A 1213 165.14 14.15 77.61
CA ASP A 1213 165.54 15.23 76.71
C ASP A 1213 166.79 15.98 77.25
N GLN A 1214 166.82 16.27 78.55
CA GLN A 1214 168.00 16.88 79.20
C GLN A 1214 169.23 15.98 79.21
N VAL A 1215 169.05 14.66 79.37
CA VAL A 1215 170.15 13.69 79.30
C VAL A 1215 170.73 13.65 77.89
N VAL A 1216 169.89 13.75 76.86
CA VAL A 1216 170.33 13.83 75.46
C VAL A 1216 171.10 15.13 75.22
N GLU A 1217 170.59 16.27 75.68
CA GLU A 1217 171.27 17.58 75.58
C GLU A 1217 172.68 17.57 76.20
N LYS A 1218 172.81 17.04 77.43
CA LYS A 1218 174.13 16.89 78.08
C LYS A 1218 175.07 15.99 77.31
N ARG A 1219 174.56 14.94 76.65
CA ARG A 1219 175.38 14.05 75.81
C ARG A 1219 175.89 14.77 74.56
N VAL A 1220 175.07 15.66 73.99
CA VAL A 1220 175.43 16.51 72.85
C VAL A 1220 176.49 17.54 73.25
N GLU A 1221 176.38 18.19 74.41
CA GLU A 1221 177.41 19.12 74.91
C GLU A 1221 178.76 18.43 75.16
N ASN A 1222 178.75 17.24 75.76
CA ASN A 1222 179.99 16.47 75.99
C ASN A 1222 180.65 16.04 74.66
N LEU A 1223 179.87 15.65 73.66
CA LEU A 1223 180.38 15.32 72.32
C LEU A 1223 180.99 16.55 71.62
N LEU A 1224 180.40 17.73 71.79
CA LEU A 1224 180.97 19.00 71.28
C LEU A 1224 182.30 19.34 71.98
N GLY A 1225 182.42 19.09 73.29
CA GLY A 1225 183.66 19.29 74.04
C GLY A 1225 184.79 18.31 73.67
N ASP A 1226 184.46 17.05 73.39
CA ASP A 1226 185.42 16.06 72.90
C ASP A 1226 185.88 16.34 71.46
N TRP A 1227 185.01 16.95 70.65
CA TRP A 1227 185.34 17.40 69.29
C TRP A 1227 186.37 18.55 69.29
N ASP A 1228 186.26 19.52 70.20
CA ASP A 1228 187.24 20.63 70.30
C ASP A 1228 188.64 20.19 70.77
N LYS A 1229 188.73 19.12 71.57
CA LYS A 1229 190.00 18.54 72.05
C LYS A 1229 190.71 17.65 71.02
N SER A 1230 190.00 17.20 69.99
CA SER A 1230 190.52 16.27 68.98
C SER A 1230 190.81 16.96 67.64
N LYS A 1231 191.43 18.15 67.66
CA LYS A 1231 192.01 18.80 66.46
C LYS A 1231 193.43 18.27 66.18
N PRO A 1232 193.71 17.55 65.08
CA PRO A 1232 195.06 17.04 64.76
C PRO A 1232 195.93 18.08 64.03
N SER A 1233 197.23 18.16 64.39
CA SER A 1233 198.28 18.96 63.74
C SER A 1233 199.44 18.07 63.21
N HIS A 1234 199.89 18.36 61.95
CA HIS A 1234 200.99 17.80 61.10
C HIS A 1234 200.62 16.75 60.01
N VAL A 1235 201.22 16.64 58.78
CA VAL A 1235 201.84 17.51 57.72
C VAL A 1235 202.23 16.56 56.53
N TRP A 1236 201.86 16.86 55.25
CA TRP A 1236 202.38 16.37 53.90
C TRP A 1236 202.41 14.83 53.58
N TYR A 1237 202.25 14.23 52.38
CA TYR A 1237 201.84 14.52 50.98
C TYR A 1237 201.58 13.18 50.21
N SER A 1238 200.90 13.24 49.04
CA SER A 1238 200.97 12.38 47.82
C SER A 1238 199.93 11.26 47.49
N LYS A 1239 199.35 11.46 46.29
CA LYS A 1239 198.98 10.59 45.15
C LYS A 1239 197.56 9.99 45.00
N THR A 1240 196.99 10.41 43.87
CA THR A 1240 195.77 10.04 43.13
C THR A 1240 194.45 10.19 43.84
#